data_AF-A0A6G4A050-F1
#
_entry.id   AF-A0A6G4A050-F1
#
_cell.length_a   1.000
_cell.length_b   1.000
_cell.length_c   1.000
_cell.angle_alpha   90.00
_cell.angle_beta   90.00
_cell.angle_gamma   90.00
#
_symmetry.space_group_name_H-M   'P 1'
#
loop_
_entity.id
_entity.type
_entity.pdbx_description
1 polymer ?
#
loop_
_entity_poly.entity_id
_entity_poly.type
_entity_poly.pdbx_seq_one_letter_code
_entity_poly.pdbx_strand_id
1 'polypeptide(L)'
;MKLKNRRMLSVLIAIVMVLTMMPFHPLEVKAAATSTIDLGTPVSVTETTYQLSNATFGRSGVVNGAGGYFTVTVNNGSIAVGAIPSGITELINGIKISGIVTDQSTSVNRVFNFLNGNTYEDILAVIQNLTFTKAVGQTQSVTVNVAPGAPLTDGKTSVRTYNGRHFVYVQRQATTMTFKDAVTIATNNSGHLVEPKSNNPQEIFAIASMFKELKSAFRGNWSFLTFIGTTKTTAPNWNTSSYSATRYVSNGQLTGLDTSKEFVANGAYDHLTLLLDTTSNKIGYLAVNNTHGSSSGYFDPGVIVEYNSGVISNNITATKYIGISEMKGSVGISGVAKVGETLTADLSGITYSPDTSGNVPTYQWYRNGVAITNATGSSYTLTADDLGAAITVVVTADNTHATGNVTSAATGAVTAADGAEAPAAPVEVSKTTTSITLQAVTGQEYSIDGGVTWQDSSTFAGLMPGTNYTIVTRVKATATQLASAISTGTVIRTVANNAGLKDLTLSSGTLSPAFAADTTKYTTSVPNSVSDTTVTATVYDAVYSTVTASVYNSEGTLVKGPINLTSGVASDSLLLSVGINTIKVVVTAQDGTTQTYIVTVTRSPRSASGTNGSPTPAPTSAPAPASGVKTTVNNEDSGFATGTTANNVTTVVMDQDKLSAHLSKGNGQQLNVLVPGDGDIKVVGLTAATLKQLSDTGSTLKIENLLAIYPIPSTQLDLGSITKQWNGAPLGEIAVDIDIKRSSDALKAAAKDQVTKGGYDLLVNPVDLSLNFTYHNQTVKPDQLKGYAPRYIALPEGIDPNKITTGVIVNPDGTVFHVPTVVTKINNRYFAMINDLRSQGSYSVIWNPQNFDDVKSHWAQASINNIAARLQLAGTGNNTFSPNRSIDRSEFATIVASGLGLMRQGVSGTPYNDVAPSSWYHDAVKIANEFGIIKGFEDGGFHGSERITREQGIAMIARSLHVVQPQEALSALEINQILAPYSDMDQISGYARESAAQLIKAGILQGIGKQQLNPKAAMTRAETAAMVERLLKSTKLID
;
A
#
# COMPACT_ATOMS: atom_id res chain seq x y z
N MET A 1 4.16 36.84 -62.71
CA MET A 1 5.46 37.00 -63.38
C MET A 1 5.84 35.67 -64.04
N LYS A 2 6.03 35.65 -65.37
CA LYS A 2 6.35 34.47 -66.18
C LYS A 2 7.83 34.07 -66.01
N LEU A 3 8.14 32.78 -65.86
CA LEU A 3 9.36 32.10 -66.34
C LEU A 3 9.18 30.58 -66.10
N LYS A 4 8.71 29.79 -67.08
CA LYS A 4 9.47 29.07 -68.13
C LYS A 4 10.64 28.21 -67.62
N ASN A 5 10.37 26.93 -67.31
CA ASN A 5 11.01 25.78 -67.99
C ASN A 5 10.42 24.41 -67.55
N ARG A 6 9.60 23.80 -68.43
CA ARG A 6 8.90 22.52 -68.26
C ARG A 6 9.73 21.30 -68.72
N ARG A 7 10.95 21.09 -68.20
CA ARG A 7 11.71 19.86 -68.51
C ARG A 7 12.24 19.07 -67.30
N MET A 8 12.04 19.52 -66.06
CA MET A 8 12.34 18.71 -64.86
C MET A 8 11.13 17.99 -64.25
N LEU A 9 9.89 18.33 -64.63
CA LEU A 9 8.70 17.73 -64.03
C LEU A 9 8.29 16.38 -64.65
N SER A 10 8.82 16.05 -65.83
CA SER A 10 8.51 14.80 -66.55
C SER A 10 9.40 13.62 -66.16
N VAL A 11 10.49 13.86 -65.42
CA VAL A 11 11.37 12.80 -64.92
C VAL A 11 10.94 12.33 -63.52
N LEU A 12 10.22 13.17 -62.76
CA LEU A 12 9.72 12.79 -61.43
C LEU A 12 8.39 12.02 -61.49
N ILE A 13 7.63 12.13 -62.58
CA ILE A 13 6.30 11.50 -62.76
C ILE A 13 6.40 10.08 -63.35
N ALA A 14 7.56 9.67 -63.88
CA ALA A 14 7.76 8.32 -64.42
C ALA A 14 8.24 7.28 -63.38
N ILE A 15 8.62 7.71 -62.17
CA ILE A 15 9.13 6.81 -61.11
C ILE A 15 8.02 6.31 -60.17
N VAL A 16 6.84 6.94 -60.19
CA VAL A 16 5.75 6.61 -59.25
C VAL A 16 4.64 5.75 -59.89
N MET A 17 4.86 5.26 -61.13
CA MET A 17 3.84 4.54 -61.91
C MET A 17 4.09 3.02 -62.06
N VAL A 18 4.86 2.38 -61.18
CA VAL A 18 5.06 0.92 -61.21
C VAL A 18 4.94 0.33 -59.81
N LEU A 19 4.02 -0.64 -59.68
CA LEU A 19 3.59 -1.41 -58.49
C LEU A 19 2.54 -0.67 -57.63
N THR A 20 1.23 -0.89 -57.78
CA THR A 20 0.58 -2.16 -57.44
C THR A 20 -0.83 -2.24 -58.06
N MET A 21 -0.99 -3.04 -59.13
CA MET A 21 -2.27 -3.65 -59.49
C MET A 21 -2.20 -5.14 -59.12
N MET A 22 -3.26 -5.56 -58.43
CA MET A 22 -3.76 -6.91 -58.16
C MET A 22 -3.55 -7.95 -59.29
N PRO A 23 -3.91 -9.24 -59.09
CA PRO A 23 -3.71 -10.13 -57.92
C PRO A 23 -3.31 -11.56 -58.38
N PHE A 24 -3.17 -12.49 -57.40
CA PHE A 24 -3.55 -13.92 -57.44
C PHE A 24 -2.50 -14.93 -56.94
N HIS A 25 -2.95 -15.71 -55.94
CA HIS A 25 -2.72 -17.12 -55.61
C HIS A 25 -1.38 -17.77 -55.96
N PRO A 26 -0.73 -18.52 -55.05
CA PRO A 26 -1.26 -19.83 -54.59
C PRO A 26 -0.97 -20.15 -53.10
N LEU A 27 -1.74 -21.01 -52.44
CA LEU A 27 -1.33 -22.38 -52.02
C LEU A 27 0.15 -22.41 -51.58
N GLU A 28 0.53 -22.82 -50.37
CA GLU A 28 0.21 -24.14 -49.82
C GLU A 28 0.94 -24.35 -48.47
N VAL A 29 0.35 -25.22 -47.65
CA VAL A 29 0.92 -26.01 -46.53
C VAL A 29 1.61 -25.28 -45.36
N LYS A 30 0.80 -24.97 -44.33
CA LYS A 30 1.25 -24.92 -42.94
C LYS A 30 1.92 -26.24 -42.55
N ALA A 31 3.12 -26.15 -41.98
CA ALA A 31 3.60 -27.13 -41.01
C ALA A 31 2.64 -27.12 -39.80
N ALA A 32 2.14 -28.29 -39.41
CA ALA A 32 1.12 -28.44 -38.39
C ALA A 32 1.62 -28.02 -37.00
N ALA A 33 0.91 -27.10 -36.35
CA ALA A 33 1.08 -26.84 -34.92
C ALA A 33 0.53 -28.03 -34.13
N THR A 34 1.32 -28.53 -33.20
CA THR A 34 0.95 -29.54 -32.21
C THR A 34 -0.22 -29.03 -31.36
N SER A 35 -1.37 -29.69 -31.46
CA SER A 35 -2.56 -29.43 -30.64
C SER A 35 -2.30 -29.86 -29.19
N THR A 36 -2.39 -28.94 -28.24
CA THR A 36 -2.27 -29.22 -26.81
C THR A 36 -3.50 -29.97 -26.30
N ILE A 37 -3.28 -31.16 -25.73
CA ILE A 37 -4.30 -32.00 -25.09
C ILE A 37 -4.19 -31.77 -23.59
N ASP A 38 -5.28 -31.37 -22.94
CA ASP A 38 -5.34 -31.40 -21.48
C ASP A 38 -5.80 -32.79 -21.05
N LEU A 39 -4.87 -33.59 -20.55
CA LEU A 39 -5.13 -34.96 -20.12
C LEU A 39 -5.92 -35.02 -18.80
N GLY A 40 -6.12 -33.89 -18.12
CA GLY A 40 -6.79 -33.83 -16.82
C GLY A 40 -6.03 -34.57 -15.72
N THR A 41 -6.61 -34.61 -14.51
CA THR A 41 -6.03 -35.34 -13.37
C THR A 41 -6.40 -36.83 -13.48
N PRO A 42 -5.43 -37.77 -13.42
CA PRO A 42 -5.73 -39.20 -13.43
C PRO A 42 -6.60 -39.60 -12.24
N VAL A 43 -7.68 -40.33 -12.50
CA VAL A 43 -8.62 -40.83 -11.48
C VAL A 43 -8.28 -42.28 -11.17
N SER A 44 -8.14 -42.61 -9.88
CA SER A 44 -7.90 -43.99 -9.43
C SER A 44 -9.15 -44.84 -9.62
N VAL A 45 -9.00 -45.97 -10.32
CA VAL A 45 -10.04 -47.01 -10.46
C VAL A 45 -9.84 -48.10 -9.40
N THR A 46 -8.58 -48.39 -9.04
CA THR A 46 -8.17 -49.21 -7.89
C THR A 46 -6.86 -48.66 -7.29
N GLU A 47 -6.38 -49.20 -6.17
CA GLU A 47 -5.14 -48.74 -5.50
C GLU A 47 -3.91 -48.64 -6.41
N THR A 48 -3.86 -49.42 -7.51
CA THR A 48 -2.73 -49.44 -8.45
C THR A 48 -3.13 -49.14 -9.90
N THR A 49 -4.41 -48.88 -10.19
CA THR A 49 -4.91 -48.65 -11.56
C THR A 49 -5.63 -47.31 -11.69
N TYR A 50 -5.36 -46.56 -12.76
CA TYR A 50 -5.85 -45.21 -13.00
C TYR A 50 -6.38 -45.04 -14.43
N GLN A 51 -7.34 -44.12 -14.62
CA GLN A 51 -7.88 -43.71 -15.91
C GLN A 51 -7.84 -42.19 -16.08
N LEU A 52 -7.85 -41.72 -17.33
CA LEU A 52 -7.89 -40.29 -17.69
C LEU A 52 -9.32 -39.86 -18.03
N SER A 53 -10.28 -40.17 -17.16
CA SER A 53 -11.72 -39.96 -17.41
C SER A 53 -12.13 -38.50 -17.60
N ASN A 54 -11.28 -37.56 -17.19
CA ASN A 54 -11.55 -36.11 -17.24
C ASN A 54 -10.71 -35.39 -18.30
N ALA A 55 -10.02 -36.11 -19.19
CA ALA A 55 -9.28 -35.51 -20.29
C ALA A 55 -10.23 -34.71 -21.19
N THR A 56 -9.81 -33.54 -21.68
CA THR A 56 -10.59 -32.72 -22.61
C THR A 56 -9.70 -32.17 -23.73
N PHE A 57 -10.29 -31.99 -24.92
CA PHE A 57 -9.65 -31.21 -25.99
C PHE A 57 -10.15 -29.77 -25.94
N GLY A 58 -9.26 -28.79 -26.05
CA GLY A 58 -9.62 -27.37 -26.12
C GLY A 58 -10.29 -26.93 -27.44
N ARG A 59 -10.79 -27.88 -28.25
CA ARG A 59 -11.41 -27.64 -29.56
C ARG A 59 -12.42 -28.75 -29.87
N SER A 60 -13.56 -28.40 -30.48
CA SER A 60 -14.56 -29.36 -31.00
C SER A 60 -14.57 -29.44 -32.53
N GLY A 61 -14.86 -30.61 -33.10
CA GLY A 61 -15.09 -30.77 -34.55
C GLY A 61 -14.24 -31.83 -35.26
N VAL A 62 -14.43 -31.97 -36.58
CA VAL A 62 -13.81 -33.01 -37.42
C VAL A 62 -12.32 -32.73 -37.67
N VAL A 63 -11.47 -33.75 -37.54
CA VAL A 63 -10.04 -33.66 -37.90
C VAL A 63 -9.93 -33.61 -39.42
N ASN A 64 -9.73 -32.43 -40.01
CA ASN A 64 -9.64 -32.28 -41.47
C ASN A 64 -8.27 -32.72 -42.00
N GLY A 65 -8.24 -33.82 -42.76
CA GLY A 65 -7.05 -34.43 -43.38
C GLY A 65 -7.28 -35.93 -43.63
N ALA A 66 -6.47 -36.59 -44.47
CA ALA A 66 -6.69 -37.97 -44.94
C ALA A 66 -6.73 -39.11 -43.88
N GLY A 67 -6.88 -38.79 -42.60
CA GLY A 67 -6.80 -39.66 -41.41
C GLY A 67 -5.74 -39.16 -40.43
N GLY A 68 -5.19 -40.05 -39.60
CA GLY A 68 -4.01 -39.79 -38.77
C GLY A 68 -3.66 -40.93 -37.81
N TYR A 69 -2.67 -40.69 -36.93
CA TYR A 69 -2.34 -41.61 -35.84
C TYR A 69 -2.04 -40.84 -34.56
N PHE A 70 -2.18 -41.51 -33.41
CA PHE A 70 -1.72 -40.97 -32.13
C PHE A 70 -0.95 -42.02 -31.33
N THR A 71 -0.01 -41.56 -30.52
CA THR A 71 0.79 -42.39 -29.64
C THR A 71 0.53 -42.05 -28.18
N VAL A 72 0.51 -43.06 -27.32
CA VAL A 72 0.39 -42.92 -25.87
C VAL A 72 1.60 -43.58 -25.21
N THR A 73 2.29 -42.81 -24.36
CA THR A 73 3.47 -43.23 -23.63
C THR A 73 3.28 -42.99 -22.14
N VAL A 74 3.61 -43.99 -21.31
CA VAL A 74 3.67 -43.85 -19.86
C VAL A 74 5.05 -44.17 -19.31
N ASN A 75 5.52 -43.35 -18.38
CA ASN A 75 6.79 -43.59 -17.69
C ASN A 75 6.57 -44.45 -16.43
N ASN A 76 7.32 -45.54 -16.31
CA ASN A 76 7.30 -46.49 -15.18
C ASN A 76 5.90 -47.08 -14.85
N GLY A 77 5.33 -47.87 -15.78
CA GLY A 77 4.06 -48.57 -15.60
C GLY A 77 3.69 -49.46 -16.80
N SER A 78 2.43 -49.85 -16.94
CA SER A 78 1.95 -50.49 -18.17
C SER A 78 0.57 -50.01 -18.59
N ILE A 79 0.34 -50.00 -19.91
CA ILE A 79 -0.92 -49.60 -20.57
C ILE A 79 -1.70 -50.86 -20.93
N ALA A 80 -2.85 -51.06 -20.28
CA ALA A 80 -3.80 -52.10 -20.62
C ALA A 80 -5.03 -51.49 -21.31
N VAL A 81 -5.38 -52.05 -22.46
CA VAL A 81 -6.65 -51.76 -23.14
C VAL A 81 -7.67 -52.69 -22.50
N GLY A 82 -8.61 -52.16 -21.71
CA GLY A 82 -9.67 -52.97 -21.10
C GLY A 82 -10.45 -53.76 -22.16
N ALA A 83 -11.00 -54.91 -21.80
CA ALA A 83 -11.80 -55.73 -22.71
C ALA A 83 -12.93 -54.88 -23.31
N ILE A 84 -12.83 -54.62 -24.62
CA ILE A 84 -13.89 -53.94 -25.37
C ILE A 84 -15.11 -54.88 -25.32
N PRO A 85 -16.26 -54.46 -24.75
CA PRO A 85 -17.43 -55.33 -24.67
C PRO A 85 -17.79 -55.85 -26.07
N SER A 86 -17.87 -57.17 -26.23
CA SER A 86 -18.23 -57.81 -27.49
C SER A 86 -19.66 -57.39 -27.87
N GLY A 87 -19.78 -56.47 -28.84
CA GLY A 87 -21.06 -55.92 -29.26
C GLY A 87 -21.02 -54.50 -29.85
N ILE A 88 -19.87 -53.82 -29.85
CA ILE A 88 -19.75 -52.47 -30.42
C ILE A 88 -18.97 -52.52 -31.75
N THR A 89 -19.59 -53.12 -32.74
CA THR A 89 -19.34 -52.83 -34.16
C THR A 89 -20.61 -52.17 -34.67
N GLU A 90 -20.49 -50.94 -35.14
CA GLU A 90 -21.53 -50.09 -35.77
C GLU A 90 -22.27 -49.09 -34.86
N LEU A 91 -21.60 -47.94 -34.68
CA LEU A 91 -22.12 -46.56 -34.51
C LEU A 91 -22.98 -46.27 -33.26
N ILE A 92 -22.85 -45.15 -32.57
CA ILE A 92 -22.90 -43.76 -33.05
C ILE A 92 -21.98 -42.93 -32.12
N ASN A 93 -20.89 -42.34 -32.61
CA ASN A 93 -20.92 -41.03 -33.29
C ASN A 93 -19.88 -40.86 -34.43
N GLY A 94 -19.56 -41.93 -35.17
CA GLY A 94 -18.85 -41.80 -36.47
C GLY A 94 -17.38 -42.26 -36.52
N ILE A 95 -16.85 -42.89 -35.48
CA ILE A 95 -15.44 -43.35 -35.47
C ILE A 95 -15.24 -44.56 -36.40
N LYS A 96 -14.58 -44.38 -37.55
CA LYS A 96 -13.97 -45.48 -38.28
C LYS A 96 -12.51 -45.64 -37.85
N ILE A 97 -12.21 -46.67 -37.06
CA ILE A 97 -10.84 -47.14 -36.78
C ILE A 97 -10.54 -48.21 -37.83
N SER A 98 -9.61 -47.97 -38.77
CA SER A 98 -9.39 -48.87 -39.93
C SER A 98 -8.62 -50.17 -39.62
N GLY A 99 -8.43 -50.50 -38.35
CA GLY A 99 -7.64 -51.66 -37.94
C GLY A 99 -6.75 -51.33 -36.75
N ILE A 100 -6.64 -52.29 -35.85
CA ILE A 100 -5.70 -52.25 -34.73
C ILE A 100 -4.32 -52.57 -35.32
N VAL A 101 -3.43 -51.59 -35.43
CA VAL A 101 -2.00 -51.90 -35.52
C VAL A 101 -1.53 -52.19 -34.10
N THR A 102 -1.60 -53.46 -33.69
CA THR A 102 -0.96 -53.92 -32.46
C THR A 102 0.55 -53.79 -32.63
N ASP A 103 1.13 -52.72 -32.11
CA ASP A 103 2.53 -52.77 -31.69
C ASP A 103 2.60 -53.47 -30.33
N GLN A 104 3.00 -54.75 -30.34
CA GLN A 104 3.25 -55.56 -29.16
C GLN A 104 4.66 -55.35 -28.56
N SER A 105 5.41 -54.31 -28.96
CA SER A 105 6.84 -54.24 -28.63
C SER A 105 7.17 -53.85 -27.19
N THR A 106 6.30 -53.12 -26.46
CA THR A 106 6.55 -52.79 -25.03
C THR A 106 5.26 -52.52 -24.25
N SER A 107 5.22 -52.78 -22.94
CA SER A 107 4.04 -52.53 -22.08
C SER A 107 3.75 -51.05 -21.79
N VAL A 108 4.65 -50.14 -22.18
CA VAL A 108 4.64 -48.70 -21.83
C VAL A 108 4.23 -47.76 -22.98
N ASN A 109 4.20 -48.25 -24.22
CA ASN A 109 3.90 -47.44 -25.41
C ASN A 109 2.84 -48.10 -26.30
N ARG A 110 1.89 -47.32 -26.81
CA ARG A 110 0.84 -47.77 -27.75
C ARG A 110 0.63 -46.75 -28.88
N VAL A 111 0.33 -47.24 -30.07
CA VAL A 111 0.04 -46.42 -31.27
C VAL A 111 -1.34 -46.81 -31.80
N PHE A 112 -2.16 -45.82 -32.16
CA PHE A 112 -3.53 -46.01 -32.64
C PHE A 112 -3.76 -45.21 -33.93
N ASN A 113 -4.37 -45.85 -34.94
CA ASN A 113 -4.72 -45.22 -36.22
C ASN A 113 -6.18 -44.74 -36.22
N PHE A 114 -6.46 -43.61 -36.88
CA PHE A 114 -7.82 -43.14 -37.13
C PHE A 114 -8.00 -42.71 -38.58
N LEU A 115 -9.22 -42.86 -39.12
CA LEU A 115 -9.54 -42.51 -40.51
C LEU A 115 -10.03 -41.08 -40.64
N ASN A 116 -10.00 -40.60 -41.89
CA ASN A 116 -10.57 -39.31 -42.27
C ASN A 116 -12.07 -39.27 -41.91
N GLY A 117 -12.49 -38.19 -41.23
CA GLY A 117 -13.87 -37.98 -40.80
C GLY A 117 -14.12 -38.17 -39.30
N ASN A 118 -13.17 -38.72 -38.54
CA ASN A 118 -13.27 -38.81 -37.08
C ASN A 118 -13.11 -37.42 -36.43
N THR A 119 -13.85 -37.14 -35.36
CA THR A 119 -13.75 -35.88 -34.61
C THR A 119 -12.71 -35.94 -33.49
N TYR A 120 -12.37 -34.80 -32.90
CA TYR A 120 -11.50 -34.78 -31.72
C TYR A 120 -12.16 -35.45 -30.50
N GLU A 121 -13.50 -35.40 -30.40
CA GLU A 121 -14.30 -36.08 -29.37
C GLU A 121 -14.22 -37.61 -29.50
N ASP A 122 -14.16 -38.11 -30.73
CA ASP A 122 -14.01 -39.53 -31.02
C ASP A 122 -12.66 -40.07 -30.53
N ILE A 123 -11.58 -39.32 -30.76
CA ILE A 123 -10.23 -39.65 -30.28
C ILE A 123 -10.17 -39.56 -28.75
N LEU A 124 -10.86 -38.59 -28.16
CA LEU A 124 -10.93 -38.40 -26.72
C LEU A 124 -11.63 -39.57 -26.01
N ALA A 125 -12.72 -40.08 -26.57
CA ALA A 125 -13.44 -41.21 -26.01
C ALA A 125 -12.58 -42.49 -25.95
N VAL A 126 -11.65 -42.67 -26.90
CA VAL A 126 -10.69 -43.78 -26.87
C VAL A 126 -9.64 -43.56 -25.77
N ILE A 127 -9.11 -42.34 -25.61
CA ILE A 127 -8.11 -42.00 -24.59
C ILE A 127 -8.69 -42.13 -23.16
N GLN A 128 -9.92 -41.70 -22.95
CA GLN A 128 -10.59 -41.76 -21.64
C GLN A 128 -10.85 -43.20 -21.16
N ASN A 129 -10.91 -44.18 -22.06
CA ASN A 129 -11.12 -45.59 -21.75
C ASN A 129 -9.81 -46.39 -21.51
N LEU A 130 -8.63 -45.78 -21.67
CA LEU A 130 -7.34 -46.44 -21.40
C LEU A 130 -7.07 -46.53 -19.90
N THR A 131 -6.62 -47.70 -19.44
CA THR A 131 -6.20 -47.93 -18.04
C THR A 131 -4.68 -48.01 -17.91
N PHE A 132 -4.17 -47.42 -16.83
CA PHE A 132 -2.73 -47.35 -16.52
C PHE A 132 -2.45 -47.92 -15.14
N THR A 133 -1.35 -48.67 -15.01
CA THR A 133 -0.92 -49.21 -13.71
C THR A 133 0.29 -48.46 -13.14
N LYS A 134 0.24 -48.17 -11.83
CA LYS A 134 1.24 -47.41 -11.09
C LYS A 134 1.72 -48.20 -9.87
N ALA A 135 3.04 -48.28 -9.68
CA ALA A 135 3.64 -48.84 -8.47
C ALA A 135 3.56 -47.84 -7.29
N VAL A 136 3.28 -48.35 -6.08
CA VAL A 136 3.09 -47.54 -4.86
C VAL A 136 4.34 -46.68 -4.59
N GLY A 137 4.16 -45.36 -4.45
CA GLY A 137 5.22 -44.41 -4.06
C GLY A 137 6.00 -43.73 -5.20
N GLN A 138 5.69 -43.98 -6.48
CA GLN A 138 6.35 -43.35 -7.63
C GLN A 138 5.51 -42.22 -8.25
N THR A 139 6.08 -41.33 -9.05
CA THR A 139 5.35 -40.29 -9.81
C THR A 139 5.27 -40.74 -11.28
N GLN A 140 4.07 -40.79 -11.87
CA GLN A 140 3.86 -41.26 -13.24
C GLN A 140 3.40 -40.12 -14.15
N SER A 141 4.03 -40.00 -15.32
CA SER A 141 3.65 -39.06 -16.38
C SER A 141 3.12 -39.81 -17.60
N VAL A 142 2.02 -39.31 -18.15
CA VAL A 142 1.40 -39.81 -19.38
C VAL A 142 1.55 -38.75 -20.46
N THR A 143 2.06 -39.13 -21.63
CA THR A 143 2.19 -38.24 -22.79
C THR A 143 1.38 -38.81 -23.94
N VAL A 144 0.56 -37.96 -24.56
CA VAL A 144 -0.21 -38.31 -25.76
C VAL A 144 0.18 -37.36 -26.89
N ASN A 145 0.65 -37.92 -27.99
CA ASN A 145 1.01 -37.15 -29.19
C ASN A 145 0.07 -37.53 -30.33
N VAL A 146 -0.69 -36.56 -30.83
CA VAL A 146 -1.61 -36.74 -31.97
C VAL A 146 -0.98 -36.12 -33.21
N ALA A 147 -0.85 -36.90 -34.28
CA ALA A 147 -0.32 -36.47 -35.56
C ALA A 147 -1.40 -36.58 -36.64
N PRO A 148 -1.95 -35.46 -37.15
CA PRO A 148 -2.86 -35.48 -38.29
C PRO A 148 -2.09 -35.79 -39.59
N GLY A 149 -2.56 -36.74 -40.41
CA GLY A 149 -1.84 -37.19 -41.62
C GLY A 149 -2.38 -38.49 -42.23
N ALA A 150 -1.81 -39.03 -43.32
CA ALA A 150 -2.30 -40.31 -43.85
C ALA A 150 -2.17 -41.44 -42.79
N PRO A 151 -3.20 -42.30 -42.58
CA PRO A 151 -3.09 -43.44 -41.67
C PRO A 151 -1.89 -44.29 -42.03
N LEU A 152 -1.21 -44.84 -41.02
CA LEU A 152 -0.14 -45.81 -41.26
C LEU A 152 -0.78 -47.06 -41.88
N THR A 153 -0.70 -47.19 -43.21
CA THR A 153 -1.30 -48.31 -43.93
C THR A 153 -0.58 -49.60 -43.60
N ASP A 154 -1.38 -50.64 -43.44
CA ASP A 154 -0.99 -51.93 -42.87
C ASP A 154 0.29 -52.52 -43.50
N GLY A 155 1.24 -52.87 -42.62
CA GLY A 155 2.37 -53.76 -42.93
C GLY A 155 3.67 -53.17 -43.53
N LYS A 156 3.86 -51.84 -43.69
CA LYS A 156 5.04 -51.30 -44.43
C LYS A 156 5.80 -50.13 -43.77
N THR A 157 5.59 -49.91 -42.48
CA THR A 157 6.35 -48.94 -41.66
C THR A 157 6.76 -49.63 -40.37
N SER A 158 8.05 -49.61 -40.02
CA SER A 158 8.51 -50.16 -38.74
C SER A 158 9.24 -49.11 -37.94
N VAL A 159 8.95 -49.06 -36.64
CA VAL A 159 9.65 -48.22 -35.66
C VAL A 159 10.58 -49.12 -34.86
N ARG A 160 11.88 -48.84 -34.87
CA ARG A 160 12.85 -49.55 -34.01
C ARG A 160 13.50 -48.58 -33.05
N THR A 161 13.70 -49.04 -31.82
CA THR A 161 14.36 -48.26 -30.77
C THR A 161 15.73 -48.88 -30.47
N TYR A 162 16.79 -48.09 -30.54
CA TYR A 162 18.15 -48.54 -30.21
C TYR A 162 18.82 -47.50 -29.30
N ASN A 163 19.32 -47.93 -28.13
CA ASN A 163 19.83 -47.05 -27.07
C ASN A 163 18.92 -45.85 -26.74
N GLY A 164 17.61 -46.12 -26.64
CA GLY A 164 16.61 -45.13 -26.25
C GLY A 164 16.26 -44.10 -27.32
N ARG A 165 16.74 -44.24 -28.57
CA ARG A 165 16.43 -43.35 -29.70
C ARG A 165 15.54 -44.07 -30.73
N HIS A 166 14.56 -43.38 -31.29
CA HIS A 166 13.58 -43.95 -32.22
C HIS A 166 13.96 -43.75 -33.69
N PHE A 167 13.84 -44.80 -34.50
CA PHE A 167 14.07 -44.77 -35.94
C PHE A 167 12.81 -45.23 -36.67
N VAL A 168 12.31 -44.41 -37.59
CA VAL A 168 11.12 -44.70 -38.41
C VAL A 168 11.57 -45.02 -39.83
N TYR A 169 11.25 -46.22 -40.31
CA TYR A 169 11.57 -46.65 -41.67
C TYR A 169 10.35 -46.58 -42.59
N VAL A 170 10.50 -45.95 -43.76
CA VAL A 170 9.51 -45.96 -44.84
C VAL A 170 10.15 -46.50 -46.11
N GLN A 171 9.77 -47.71 -46.54
CA GLN A 171 10.27 -48.29 -47.78
C GLN A 171 9.30 -47.96 -48.94
N ARG A 172 9.79 -47.34 -50.03
CA ARG A 172 9.00 -47.12 -51.25
C ARG A 172 9.66 -47.77 -52.46
N GLN A 173 8.87 -48.42 -53.31
CA GLN A 173 9.31 -48.97 -54.59
C GLN A 173 9.19 -47.89 -55.67
N ALA A 174 10.28 -47.18 -55.98
CA ALA A 174 10.39 -46.37 -57.20
C ALA A 174 11.83 -46.42 -57.72
N THR A 175 11.98 -46.58 -59.04
CA THR A 175 13.22 -46.98 -59.72
C THR A 175 14.17 -45.84 -60.11
N THR A 176 13.99 -44.62 -59.59
CA THR A 176 14.93 -43.49 -59.76
C THR A 176 14.85 -42.53 -58.57
N MET A 177 16.00 -42.19 -57.99
CA MET A 177 16.16 -41.26 -56.85
C MET A 177 16.72 -39.92 -57.36
N THR A 178 16.12 -38.78 -57.02
CA THR A 178 16.68 -37.44 -57.27
C THR A 178 17.46 -36.92 -56.05
N PHE A 179 18.30 -35.89 -56.21
CA PHE A 179 19.08 -35.29 -55.10
C PHE A 179 18.18 -34.76 -53.94
N LYS A 180 16.93 -34.42 -54.25
CA LYS A 180 15.93 -33.99 -53.25
C LYS A 180 15.38 -35.16 -52.40
N ASP A 181 15.57 -36.40 -52.85
CA ASP A 181 14.98 -37.60 -52.24
C ASP A 181 15.90 -38.30 -51.21
N ALA A 182 17.09 -37.78 -50.95
CA ALA A 182 18.04 -38.36 -50.01
C ALA A 182 18.21 -37.49 -48.75
N VAL A 183 17.27 -37.53 -47.81
CA VAL A 183 17.48 -36.95 -46.47
C VAL A 183 16.90 -37.89 -45.41
N THR A 184 17.78 -38.56 -44.67
CA THR A 184 17.44 -39.30 -43.43
C THR A 184 17.59 -38.34 -42.25
N ILE A 185 16.55 -38.15 -41.45
CA ILE A 185 16.58 -37.26 -40.27
C ILE A 185 16.72 -38.12 -39.01
N ALA A 186 17.77 -37.89 -38.23
CA ALA A 186 17.96 -38.49 -36.90
C ALA A 186 17.63 -37.46 -35.81
N THR A 187 16.66 -37.75 -34.96
CA THR A 187 16.29 -36.87 -33.84
C THR A 187 16.49 -37.57 -32.50
N ASN A 188 16.87 -36.81 -31.47
CA ASN A 188 16.88 -37.32 -30.10
C ASN A 188 15.47 -37.31 -29.46
N ASN A 189 15.38 -37.73 -28.20
CA ASN A 189 14.12 -37.88 -27.46
C ASN A 189 13.38 -36.56 -27.17
N SER A 190 13.95 -35.43 -27.61
CA SER A 190 13.34 -34.10 -27.56
C SER A 190 13.01 -33.55 -28.95
N GLY A 191 13.15 -34.36 -30.01
CA GLY A 191 12.80 -33.98 -31.39
C GLY A 191 13.83 -33.10 -32.11
N HIS A 192 15.03 -32.93 -31.55
CA HIS A 192 16.08 -32.10 -32.16
C HIS A 192 17.06 -32.96 -32.99
N LEU A 193 17.56 -32.40 -34.11
CA LEU A 193 18.68 -32.95 -34.89
C LEU A 193 19.95 -32.98 -34.03
N VAL A 194 20.70 -34.10 -34.03
CA VAL A 194 21.91 -34.25 -33.20
C VAL A 194 23.13 -34.61 -34.04
N GLU A 195 24.21 -33.85 -33.88
CA GLU A 195 25.55 -34.18 -34.37
C GLU A 195 26.23 -35.25 -33.49
N PRO A 196 27.01 -36.18 -34.08
CA PRO A 196 27.77 -37.17 -33.31
C PRO A 196 28.91 -36.49 -32.52
N LYS A 197 29.14 -36.92 -31.27
CA LYS A 197 30.31 -36.45 -30.50
C LYS A 197 31.58 -37.06 -31.11
N SER A 198 32.56 -36.21 -31.44
CA SER A 198 33.66 -36.44 -32.39
C SER A 198 34.75 -37.47 -32.00
N ASN A 199 34.47 -38.46 -31.15
CA ASN A 199 35.50 -39.34 -30.61
C ASN A 199 35.04 -40.75 -30.20
N ASN A 200 33.89 -41.24 -30.69
CA ASN A 200 33.48 -42.64 -30.53
C ASN A 200 33.70 -43.47 -31.83
N PRO A 201 34.72 -44.34 -31.89
CA PRO A 201 35.01 -45.15 -33.08
C PRO A 201 33.88 -46.09 -33.51
N GLN A 202 32.99 -46.49 -32.58
CA GLN A 202 31.87 -47.37 -32.91
C GLN A 202 30.71 -46.66 -33.62
N GLU A 203 30.50 -45.37 -33.37
CA GLU A 203 29.52 -44.56 -34.14
C GLU A 203 30.02 -44.31 -35.57
N ILE A 204 31.33 -44.11 -35.73
CA ILE A 204 31.97 -43.97 -37.05
C ILE A 204 31.87 -45.28 -37.86
N PHE A 205 32.01 -46.44 -37.21
CA PHE A 205 31.87 -47.75 -37.85
C PHE A 205 30.43 -48.07 -38.26
N ALA A 206 29.45 -47.58 -37.49
CA ALA A 206 28.03 -47.69 -37.81
C ALA A 206 27.68 -46.82 -39.04
N ILE A 207 28.18 -45.58 -39.09
CA ILE A 207 28.01 -44.68 -40.25
C ILE A 207 28.72 -45.24 -41.50
N ALA A 208 29.93 -45.79 -41.37
CA ALA A 208 30.64 -46.43 -42.48
C ALA A 208 29.93 -47.69 -43.01
N SER A 209 29.28 -48.48 -42.15
CA SER A 209 28.42 -49.60 -42.58
C SER A 209 27.15 -49.11 -43.27
N MET A 210 26.54 -48.01 -42.81
CA MET A 210 25.40 -47.37 -43.47
C MET A 210 25.75 -46.87 -44.89
N PHE A 211 26.95 -46.34 -45.12
CA PHE A 211 27.39 -45.94 -46.46
C PHE A 211 27.73 -47.12 -47.38
N LYS A 212 28.15 -48.26 -46.82
CA LYS A 212 28.42 -49.49 -47.58
C LYS A 212 27.13 -50.11 -48.12
N GLU A 213 26.03 -50.04 -47.36
CA GLU A 213 24.69 -50.43 -47.83
C GLU A 213 24.14 -49.43 -48.86
N LEU A 214 24.36 -48.13 -48.68
CA LEU A 214 23.96 -47.09 -49.65
C LEU A 214 24.65 -47.28 -51.02
N LYS A 215 25.92 -47.75 -51.05
CA LYS A 215 26.67 -48.03 -52.28
C LYS A 215 26.04 -49.16 -53.12
N SER A 216 25.32 -50.09 -52.50
CA SER A 216 24.58 -51.15 -53.21
C SER A 216 23.27 -50.65 -53.83
N ALA A 217 22.75 -49.50 -53.38
CA ALA A 217 21.50 -48.91 -53.85
C ALA A 217 21.69 -47.95 -55.05
N PHE A 218 22.88 -47.38 -55.25
CA PHE A 218 23.20 -46.52 -56.39
C PHE A 218 23.76 -47.33 -57.56
N ARG A 219 23.04 -47.41 -58.68
CA ARG A 219 23.65 -47.86 -59.96
C ARG A 219 24.35 -46.67 -60.64
N GLY A 220 25.68 -46.67 -60.59
CA GLY A 220 26.58 -45.73 -61.28
C GLY A 220 28.02 -45.80 -60.76
N ASN A 221 29.02 -45.54 -61.62
CA ASN A 221 30.45 -45.59 -61.27
C ASN A 221 30.88 -44.34 -60.48
N TRP A 222 30.55 -44.29 -59.19
CA TRP A 222 30.94 -43.19 -58.30
C TRP A 222 32.20 -43.55 -57.49
N SER A 223 33.16 -42.62 -57.43
CA SER A 223 34.37 -42.72 -56.58
C SER A 223 34.34 -41.67 -55.48
N PHE A 224 34.71 -42.04 -54.26
CA PHE A 224 34.74 -41.14 -53.11
C PHE A 224 36.17 -40.69 -52.81
N LEU A 225 36.38 -39.39 -52.62
CA LEU A 225 37.64 -38.85 -52.11
C LEU A 225 37.36 -38.03 -50.85
N THR A 226 37.87 -38.51 -49.70
CA THR A 226 37.65 -37.89 -48.39
C THR A 226 38.93 -37.24 -47.89
N PHE A 227 38.84 -36.00 -47.44
CA PHE A 227 39.91 -35.33 -46.71
C PHE A 227 39.62 -35.36 -45.21
N ILE A 228 40.63 -35.71 -44.41
CA ILE A 228 40.58 -35.66 -42.94
C ILE A 228 41.67 -34.69 -42.49
N GLY A 229 41.28 -33.48 -42.10
CA GLY A 229 42.16 -32.55 -41.41
C GLY A 229 41.85 -32.57 -39.93
N THR A 230 42.83 -32.84 -39.07
CA THR A 230 42.66 -32.69 -37.61
C THR A 230 43.43 -31.46 -37.15
N THR A 231 42.80 -30.54 -36.42
CA THR A 231 43.59 -29.58 -35.62
C THR A 231 43.00 -29.34 -34.24
N LYS A 232 43.94 -29.02 -33.35
CA LYS A 232 43.95 -29.18 -31.90
C LYS A 232 43.76 -27.81 -31.25
N THR A 233 42.97 -27.76 -30.20
CA THR A 233 42.78 -26.60 -29.32
C THR A 233 44.10 -26.15 -28.68
N THR A 234 44.58 -24.93 -29.00
CA THR A 234 45.27 -23.93 -28.13
C THR A 234 46.06 -22.92 -29.01
N ALA A 235 45.87 -21.60 -28.79
CA ALA A 235 46.82 -20.56 -29.25
C ALA A 235 48.21 -20.76 -28.59
N PRO A 236 49.40 -20.41 -29.17
CA PRO A 236 49.70 -19.14 -29.86
C PRO A 236 50.81 -19.19 -30.98
N ASN A 237 51.17 -18.00 -31.50
CA ASN A 237 52.45 -17.60 -32.14
C ASN A 237 52.87 -18.12 -33.54
N TRP A 238 53.22 -17.16 -34.39
CA TRP A 238 53.90 -17.31 -35.68
C TRP A 238 55.27 -18.00 -35.56
N ASN A 239 55.55 -19.03 -36.36
CA ASN A 239 56.78 -19.15 -37.17
C ASN A 239 56.68 -20.32 -38.17
N THR A 240 57.17 -20.05 -39.36
CA THR A 240 57.38 -20.89 -40.55
C THR A 240 58.16 -22.19 -40.32
N SER A 241 58.00 -23.11 -41.28
CA SER A 241 58.76 -24.35 -41.54
C SER A 241 58.29 -25.62 -40.82
N SER A 242 57.50 -26.44 -41.54
CA SER A 242 57.48 -27.93 -41.54
C SER A 242 56.12 -28.43 -42.04
N TYR A 243 55.94 -28.55 -43.35
CA TYR A 243 54.75 -29.19 -43.93
C TYR A 243 54.80 -30.71 -43.67
N SER A 244 53.90 -31.24 -42.86
CA SER A 244 53.58 -32.68 -42.86
C SER A 244 52.35 -32.91 -43.74
N ALA A 245 52.55 -33.75 -44.75
CA ALA A 245 51.68 -33.93 -45.90
C ALA A 245 50.29 -34.51 -45.56
N THR A 246 49.24 -33.92 -46.13
CA THR A 246 47.92 -34.53 -46.29
C THR A 246 48.07 -35.79 -47.15
N ARG A 247 47.73 -36.97 -46.61
CA ARG A 247 47.69 -38.24 -47.37
C ARG A 247 46.27 -38.53 -47.86
N TYR A 248 46.16 -38.97 -49.11
CA TYR A 248 44.90 -39.37 -49.73
C TYR A 248 44.73 -40.89 -49.70
N VAL A 249 43.51 -41.37 -49.47
CA VAL A 249 43.13 -42.76 -49.71
C VAL A 249 42.01 -42.77 -50.75
N SER A 250 42.24 -43.44 -51.88
CA SER A 250 41.18 -43.82 -52.80
C SER A 250 41.23 -45.34 -52.99
N ASN A 251 40.08 -46.01 -52.85
CA ASN A 251 39.93 -47.45 -53.03
C ASN A 251 40.96 -48.35 -52.30
N GLY A 252 41.36 -47.98 -51.09
CA GLY A 252 42.16 -48.85 -50.21
C GLY A 252 43.66 -48.91 -50.49
N GLN A 253 44.23 -48.08 -51.38
CA GLN A 253 45.68 -47.92 -51.49
C GLN A 253 46.13 -46.44 -51.43
N LEU A 254 47.30 -46.23 -50.84
CA LEU A 254 47.98 -44.95 -50.66
C LEU A 254 48.95 -44.70 -51.83
N THR A 255 48.74 -43.65 -52.62
CA THR A 255 49.67 -43.23 -53.69
C THR A 255 50.00 -41.74 -53.57
N GLY A 256 51.25 -41.37 -53.92
CA GLY A 256 51.89 -40.09 -53.54
C GLY A 256 51.93 -38.99 -54.61
N LEU A 257 51.86 -37.76 -54.09
CA LEU A 257 52.33 -36.42 -54.51
C LEU A 257 52.55 -36.03 -56.00
N ASP A 258 51.99 -34.86 -56.34
CA ASP A 258 52.66 -33.79 -57.11
C ASP A 258 52.65 -32.51 -56.24
N THR A 259 53.81 -31.90 -56.07
CA THR A 259 54.14 -30.79 -55.14
C THR A 259 54.04 -29.39 -55.77
N SER A 260 53.37 -29.21 -56.91
CA SER A 260 53.50 -27.96 -57.68
C SER A 260 52.32 -26.97 -57.63
N LYS A 261 51.25 -27.24 -56.85
CA LYS A 261 50.16 -26.25 -56.64
C LYS A 261 49.73 -26.19 -55.18
N GLU A 262 50.16 -25.15 -54.48
CA GLU A 262 49.66 -24.81 -53.15
C GLU A 262 48.20 -24.36 -53.24
N PHE A 263 47.28 -25.13 -52.65
CA PHE A 263 45.95 -24.65 -52.27
C PHE A 263 46.02 -24.22 -50.81
N VAL A 264 46.08 -22.91 -50.57
CA VAL A 264 45.94 -22.34 -49.23
C VAL A 264 44.45 -22.16 -48.96
N ALA A 265 43.87 -23.04 -48.13
CA ALA A 265 42.55 -22.84 -47.57
C ALA A 265 42.66 -21.97 -46.30
N ASN A 266 42.25 -20.71 -46.37
CA ASN A 266 42.06 -19.88 -45.18
C ASN A 266 40.66 -20.17 -44.61
N GLY A 267 40.59 -20.99 -43.57
CA GLY A 267 39.37 -21.28 -42.81
C GLY A 267 39.37 -22.69 -42.24
N ALA A 268 38.94 -22.84 -40.98
CA ALA A 268 38.82 -24.13 -40.31
C ALA A 268 37.64 -24.92 -40.90
N TYR A 269 37.92 -26.03 -41.58
CA TYR A 269 36.91 -26.98 -42.05
C TYR A 269 37.17 -28.35 -41.42
N ASP A 270 36.19 -28.90 -40.70
CA ASP A 270 36.34 -30.21 -40.06
C ASP A 270 36.05 -31.39 -41.00
N HIS A 271 35.31 -31.23 -42.10
CA HIS A 271 35.16 -32.28 -43.12
C HIS A 271 34.81 -31.70 -44.51
N LEU A 272 35.54 -32.10 -45.55
CA LEU A 272 35.19 -31.86 -46.96
C LEU A 272 35.17 -33.21 -47.70
N THR A 273 34.02 -33.56 -48.28
CA THR A 273 33.87 -34.74 -49.16
C THR A 273 33.58 -34.26 -50.58
N LEU A 274 34.40 -34.69 -51.53
CA LEU A 274 34.21 -34.39 -52.96
C LEU A 274 33.59 -35.60 -53.65
N LEU A 275 32.55 -35.35 -54.45
CA LEU A 275 31.97 -36.34 -55.37
C LEU A 275 32.42 -36.02 -56.79
N LEU A 276 33.03 -37.01 -57.44
CA LEU A 276 33.49 -36.93 -58.83
C LEU A 276 32.63 -37.85 -59.70
N ASP A 277 31.97 -37.26 -60.69
CA ASP A 277 31.35 -38.00 -61.78
C ASP A 277 32.30 -38.00 -62.99
N THR A 278 32.91 -39.16 -63.26
CA THR A 278 33.92 -39.32 -64.32
C THR A 278 33.33 -39.38 -65.72
N THR A 279 32.01 -39.35 -65.86
CA THR A 279 31.33 -39.35 -67.17
C THR A 279 30.89 -37.96 -67.62
N SER A 280 30.65 -37.03 -66.69
CA SER A 280 30.17 -35.68 -67.02
C SER A 280 31.20 -34.56 -66.80
N ASN A 281 32.40 -34.88 -66.30
CA ASN A 281 33.48 -33.94 -65.99
C ASN A 281 33.04 -32.79 -65.06
N LYS A 282 32.03 -33.04 -64.21
CA LYS A 282 31.51 -32.08 -63.24
C LYS A 282 32.05 -32.39 -61.85
N ILE A 283 32.43 -31.35 -61.12
CA ILE A 283 32.85 -31.41 -59.73
C ILE A 283 31.75 -30.77 -58.88
N GLY A 284 31.26 -31.49 -57.87
CA GLY A 284 30.38 -30.94 -56.84
C GLY A 284 31.07 -30.98 -55.48
N TYR A 285 30.95 -29.89 -54.72
CA TYR A 285 31.37 -29.85 -53.31
C TYR A 285 30.14 -29.85 -52.38
N LEU A 286 30.27 -30.50 -51.23
CA LEU A 286 29.32 -30.41 -50.13
C LEU A 286 29.98 -29.62 -48.99
N ALA A 287 29.58 -28.35 -48.81
CA ALA A 287 30.02 -27.57 -47.65
C ALA A 287 29.11 -27.92 -46.47
N VAL A 288 29.71 -28.41 -45.37
CA VAL A 288 29.02 -28.54 -44.09
C VAL A 288 29.22 -27.23 -43.35
N ASN A 289 28.14 -26.50 -43.08
CA ASN A 289 28.23 -25.18 -42.46
C ASN A 289 28.49 -25.34 -40.95
N ASN A 290 29.69 -24.97 -40.50
CA ASN A 290 30.09 -24.94 -39.09
C ASN A 290 29.79 -23.53 -38.54
N THR A 291 28.73 -23.35 -37.75
CA THR A 291 28.48 -22.08 -37.05
C THR A 291 29.31 -22.00 -35.77
N HIS A 292 30.38 -21.19 -35.78
CA HIS A 292 31.03 -20.70 -34.57
C HIS A 292 30.24 -19.50 -34.01
N GLY A 293 30.10 -19.44 -32.69
CA GLY A 293 29.35 -18.42 -31.98
C GLY A 293 29.97 -17.02 -31.98
N SER A 294 29.07 -16.05 -31.83
CA SER A 294 29.24 -14.64 -31.43
C SER A 294 29.94 -13.64 -32.36
N SER A 295 29.15 -12.60 -32.70
CA SER A 295 29.54 -11.20 -32.87
C SER A 295 30.63 -10.86 -33.90
N SER A 296 30.25 -10.76 -35.17
CA SER A 296 30.55 -9.64 -36.08
C SER A 296 30.07 -10.01 -37.48
N GLY A 297 29.35 -9.07 -38.13
CA GLY A 297 28.67 -9.29 -39.39
C GLY A 297 29.60 -9.30 -40.61
N TYR A 298 30.31 -10.41 -40.83
CA TYR A 298 30.95 -10.72 -42.09
C TYR A 298 30.79 -12.21 -42.42
N PHE A 299 30.04 -12.52 -43.48
CA PHE A 299 30.17 -13.78 -44.20
C PHE A 299 30.64 -13.42 -45.62
N ASP A 300 31.82 -13.95 -45.97
CA ASP A 300 32.41 -13.85 -47.30
C ASP A 300 31.50 -14.50 -48.37
N PRO A 301 31.47 -13.97 -49.59
CA PRO A 301 30.73 -14.56 -50.69
C PRO A 301 31.41 -15.85 -51.17
N GLY A 302 30.64 -16.94 -51.24
CA GLY A 302 31.01 -18.10 -52.04
C GLY A 302 31.18 -17.69 -53.50
N VAL A 303 32.43 -17.67 -53.96
CA VAL A 303 32.82 -17.49 -55.35
C VAL A 303 32.39 -18.73 -56.15
N ILE A 304 31.62 -18.54 -57.21
CA ILE A 304 31.51 -19.53 -58.30
C ILE A 304 32.43 -19.06 -59.42
N VAL A 305 33.51 -19.81 -59.66
CA VAL A 305 34.29 -19.73 -60.91
C VAL A 305 33.71 -20.80 -61.84
N GLU A 306 33.01 -20.40 -62.89
CA GLU A 306 32.80 -21.27 -64.04
C GLU A 306 33.94 -21.07 -65.05
N TYR A 307 34.61 -22.18 -65.38
CA TYR A 307 35.57 -22.25 -66.46
C TYR A 307 34.81 -22.64 -67.74
N ASN A 308 34.69 -21.71 -68.70
CA ASN A 308 34.69 -22.03 -70.13
C ASN A 308 35.06 -20.78 -70.95
N SER A 309 36.26 -20.84 -71.54
CA SER A 309 36.81 -20.04 -72.64
C SER A 309 36.38 -18.56 -72.79
N GLY A 310 37.28 -17.64 -72.43
CA GLY A 310 37.49 -16.37 -73.15
C GLY A 310 36.81 -15.10 -72.61
N VAL A 311 37.61 -14.25 -71.95
CA VAL A 311 37.56 -12.77 -71.81
C VAL A 311 36.26 -12.08 -71.33
N ILE A 312 36.43 -11.30 -70.26
CA ILE A 312 35.45 -10.50 -69.49
C ILE A 312 35.12 -9.17 -70.19
N SER A 313 33.85 -8.72 -70.21
CA SER A 313 33.46 -7.31 -69.94
C SER A 313 31.93 -7.06 -69.85
N ASN A 314 31.53 -6.62 -68.66
CA ASN A 314 30.51 -5.61 -68.28
C ASN A 314 29.15 -5.51 -69.01
N ASN A 315 28.08 -5.98 -68.35
CA ASN A 315 26.97 -5.17 -67.80
C ASN A 315 25.75 -6.06 -67.52
N ILE A 316 25.42 -6.33 -66.25
CA ILE A 316 24.05 -6.70 -65.86
C ILE A 316 23.68 -6.02 -64.54
N THR A 317 22.65 -5.18 -64.64
CA THR A 317 21.91 -4.51 -63.57
C THR A 317 21.36 -5.52 -62.57
N ALA A 318 21.77 -5.45 -61.30
CA ALA A 318 21.15 -6.20 -60.21
C ALA A 318 19.87 -5.50 -59.76
N THR A 319 18.71 -6.12 -59.95
CA THR A 319 17.50 -5.77 -59.19
C THR A 319 17.57 -6.51 -57.86
N LYS A 320 17.80 -5.74 -56.79
CA LYS A 320 17.82 -6.16 -55.38
C LYS A 320 16.42 -6.65 -54.96
N TYR A 321 16.22 -7.94 -54.75
CA TYR A 321 15.08 -8.42 -53.95
C TYR A 321 15.52 -8.47 -52.49
N ILE A 322 15.14 -7.45 -51.72
CA ILE A 322 15.23 -7.47 -50.25
C ILE A 322 14.02 -8.28 -49.78
N GLY A 323 14.22 -9.42 -49.12
CA GLY A 323 13.14 -10.02 -48.34
C GLY A 323 12.75 -9.04 -47.23
N ILE A 324 11.52 -8.53 -47.25
CA ILE A 324 11.00 -7.66 -46.18
C ILE A 324 10.76 -8.51 -44.92
N SER A 325 11.26 -8.06 -43.79
CA SER A 325 11.19 -8.79 -42.50
C SER A 325 9.74 -9.01 -42.04
N GLU A 326 9.47 -10.05 -41.27
CA GLU A 326 8.15 -10.23 -40.63
C GLU A 326 8.10 -9.45 -39.30
N MET A 327 6.99 -8.76 -39.03
CA MET A 327 6.77 -8.06 -37.75
C MET A 327 6.57 -9.09 -36.63
N LYS A 328 7.56 -9.18 -35.74
CA LYS A 328 7.60 -10.10 -34.59
C LYS A 328 7.74 -9.32 -33.28
N GLY A 329 7.50 -10.00 -32.16
CA GLY A 329 7.54 -9.42 -30.82
C GLY A 329 6.15 -9.27 -30.21
N SER A 330 5.99 -8.34 -29.27
CA SER A 330 4.73 -8.09 -28.58
C SER A 330 4.26 -6.65 -28.74
N VAL A 331 2.94 -6.47 -28.84
CA VAL A 331 2.28 -5.17 -28.76
C VAL A 331 1.67 -5.01 -27.38
N GLY A 332 2.03 -3.94 -26.68
CA GLY A 332 1.40 -3.53 -25.44
C GLY A 332 0.20 -2.64 -25.67
N ILE A 333 -0.67 -2.51 -24.67
CA ILE A 333 -1.65 -1.42 -24.60
C ILE A 333 -1.26 -0.56 -23.40
N SER A 334 -1.04 0.72 -23.64
CA SER A 334 -0.86 1.75 -22.62
C SER A 334 -2.16 2.53 -22.44
N GLY A 335 -2.38 3.09 -21.25
CA GLY A 335 -3.64 3.74 -20.87
C GLY A 335 -4.46 2.91 -19.88
N VAL A 336 -5.57 3.47 -19.42
CA VAL A 336 -6.43 2.86 -18.40
C VAL A 336 -7.70 2.34 -19.06
N ALA A 337 -8.07 1.08 -18.79
CA ALA A 337 -9.32 0.49 -19.27
C ALA A 337 -10.53 1.07 -18.50
N LYS A 338 -10.92 2.30 -18.85
CA LYS A 338 -11.98 3.07 -18.21
C LYS A 338 -12.74 3.89 -19.24
N VAL A 339 -14.07 3.96 -19.15
CA VAL A 339 -14.91 4.74 -20.08
C VAL A 339 -14.43 6.20 -20.12
N GLY A 340 -14.25 6.75 -21.32
CA GLY A 340 -13.72 8.09 -21.58
C GLY A 340 -12.20 8.19 -21.67
N GLU A 341 -11.46 7.20 -21.18
CA GLU A 341 -9.99 7.15 -21.28
C GLU A 341 -9.53 6.65 -22.65
N THR A 342 -8.31 7.02 -23.02
CA THR A 342 -7.71 6.64 -24.30
C THR A 342 -6.68 5.55 -24.11
N LEU A 343 -6.88 4.42 -24.78
CA LEU A 343 -5.90 3.35 -24.92
C LEU A 343 -5.00 3.62 -26.13
N THR A 344 -3.70 3.38 -26.00
CA THR A 344 -2.71 3.57 -27.06
C THR A 344 -1.87 2.32 -27.25
N ALA A 345 -1.72 1.87 -28.49
CA ALA A 345 -0.90 0.72 -28.82
C ALA A 345 0.60 1.04 -28.59
N ASP A 346 1.26 0.30 -27.72
CA ASP A 346 2.69 0.39 -27.47
C ASP A 346 3.44 -0.62 -28.33
N LEU A 347 4.32 -0.10 -29.19
CA LEU A 347 5.11 -0.88 -30.12
C LEU A 347 6.53 -1.16 -29.59
N SER A 348 6.91 -0.72 -28.39
CA SER A 348 8.29 -0.89 -27.87
C SER A 348 8.77 -2.35 -27.79
N GLY A 349 7.83 -3.30 -27.66
CA GLY A 349 8.09 -4.74 -27.62
C GLY A 349 8.20 -5.43 -28.98
N ILE A 350 7.98 -4.72 -30.09
CA ILE A 350 8.16 -5.29 -31.43
C ILE A 350 9.65 -5.30 -31.77
N THR A 351 10.15 -6.45 -32.21
CA THR A 351 11.54 -6.59 -32.65
C THR A 351 11.62 -6.17 -34.11
N TYR A 352 11.55 -4.86 -34.34
CA TYR A 352 11.57 -4.27 -35.67
C TYR A 352 12.41 -2.98 -35.66
N SER A 353 13.41 -2.90 -36.53
CA SER A 353 14.30 -1.73 -36.68
C SER A 353 14.12 -1.12 -38.07
N PRO A 354 13.22 -0.15 -38.26
CA PRO A 354 13.04 0.52 -39.55
C PRO A 354 14.18 1.51 -39.83
N ASP A 355 14.60 1.58 -41.09
CA ASP A 355 15.29 2.75 -41.62
C ASP A 355 14.28 3.91 -41.68
N THR A 356 14.73 5.10 -41.28
CA THR A 356 13.92 6.24 -40.89
C THR A 356 12.98 6.77 -42.00
N SER A 357 11.79 7.23 -41.56
CA SER A 357 10.83 8.15 -42.22
C SER A 357 9.69 7.61 -43.13
N GLY A 358 9.45 6.29 -43.21
CA GLY A 358 8.40 5.73 -44.09
C GLY A 358 7.36 4.78 -43.48
N ASN A 359 7.52 4.34 -42.24
CA ASN A 359 6.72 3.23 -41.70
C ASN A 359 5.50 3.71 -40.91
N VAL A 360 4.30 3.43 -41.41
CA VAL A 360 3.06 3.64 -40.65
C VAL A 360 2.30 2.31 -40.56
N PRO A 361 2.40 1.58 -39.43
CA PRO A 361 1.55 0.42 -39.21
C PRO A 361 0.08 0.85 -39.12
N THR A 362 -0.83 -0.06 -39.47
CA THR A 362 -2.27 0.15 -39.32
C THR A 362 -2.81 -0.56 -38.08
N TYR A 363 -3.91 -0.07 -37.53
CA TYR A 363 -4.47 -0.54 -36.28
C TYR A 363 -5.93 -0.95 -36.47
N GLN A 364 -6.39 -1.93 -35.69
CA GLN A 364 -7.81 -2.24 -35.52
C GLN A 364 -8.05 -2.66 -34.06
N TRP A 365 -8.93 -1.95 -33.37
CA TRP A 365 -9.32 -2.26 -32.00
C TRP A 365 -10.52 -3.21 -31.95
N TYR A 366 -10.58 -4.06 -30.93
CA TYR A 366 -11.59 -5.09 -30.74
C TYR A 366 -12.16 -5.04 -29.32
N ARG A 367 -13.46 -5.29 -29.20
CA ARG A 367 -14.20 -5.44 -27.95
C ARG A 367 -14.63 -6.90 -27.81
N ASN A 368 -14.14 -7.60 -26.79
CA ASN A 368 -14.40 -9.04 -26.58
C ASN A 368 -14.17 -9.89 -27.85
N GLY A 369 -13.15 -9.53 -28.64
CA GLY A 369 -12.79 -10.22 -29.89
C GLY A 369 -13.59 -9.80 -31.13
N VAL A 370 -14.53 -8.86 -31.03
CA VAL A 370 -15.28 -8.30 -32.17
C VAL A 370 -14.70 -6.94 -32.56
N ALA A 371 -14.45 -6.72 -33.86
CA ALA A 371 -13.86 -5.47 -34.34
C ALA A 371 -14.77 -4.27 -34.04
N ILE A 372 -14.22 -3.23 -33.43
CA ILE A 372 -14.92 -1.97 -33.15
C ILE A 372 -14.91 -1.13 -34.43
N THR A 373 -16.09 -0.80 -34.94
CA THR A 373 -16.24 -0.05 -36.19
C THR A 373 -15.50 1.30 -36.10
N ASN A 374 -14.71 1.61 -37.13
CA ASN A 374 -13.91 2.85 -37.26
C ASN A 374 -12.81 3.06 -36.20
N ALA A 375 -12.56 2.10 -35.31
CA ALA A 375 -11.46 2.18 -34.35
C ALA A 375 -10.14 1.70 -34.99
N THR A 376 -9.59 2.51 -35.90
CA THR A 376 -8.39 2.17 -36.69
C THR A 376 -7.17 3.06 -36.42
N GLY A 377 -7.25 3.91 -35.40
CA GLY A 377 -6.14 4.77 -34.98
C GLY A 377 -5.11 4.03 -34.12
N SER A 378 -3.91 4.61 -33.98
CA SER A 378 -2.90 4.16 -33.01
C SER A 378 -3.38 4.23 -31.56
N SER A 379 -4.45 4.97 -31.32
CA SER A 379 -5.19 5.05 -30.07
C SER A 379 -6.70 4.88 -30.28
N TYR A 380 -7.39 4.50 -29.21
CA TYR A 380 -8.85 4.35 -29.15
C TYR A 380 -9.39 4.88 -27.82
N THR A 381 -10.34 5.81 -27.89
CA THR A 381 -11.05 6.33 -26.71
C THR A 381 -12.22 5.43 -26.37
N LEU A 382 -12.24 4.95 -25.13
CA LEU A 382 -13.24 4.01 -24.64
C LEU A 382 -14.60 4.68 -24.47
N THR A 383 -15.65 4.00 -24.90
CA THR A 383 -17.03 4.47 -24.91
C THR A 383 -17.89 3.72 -23.90
N ALA A 384 -19.13 4.17 -23.69
CA ALA A 384 -20.08 3.48 -22.80
C ALA A 384 -20.30 2.01 -23.21
N ASP A 385 -20.29 1.72 -24.51
CA ASP A 385 -20.50 0.37 -25.05
C ASP A 385 -19.32 -0.59 -24.74
N ASP A 386 -18.18 -0.05 -24.32
CA ASP A 386 -17.00 -0.84 -23.94
C ASP A 386 -17.08 -1.33 -22.48
N LEU A 387 -18.00 -0.80 -21.66
CA LEU A 387 -18.09 -1.09 -20.23
C LEU A 387 -18.20 -2.60 -19.95
N GLY A 388 -17.31 -3.11 -19.10
CA GLY A 388 -17.21 -4.53 -18.74
C GLY A 388 -16.53 -5.42 -19.78
N ALA A 389 -16.21 -4.90 -20.98
CA ALA A 389 -15.53 -5.66 -22.02
C ALA A 389 -14.00 -5.58 -21.88
N ALA A 390 -13.31 -6.59 -22.39
CA ALA A 390 -11.87 -6.55 -22.58
C ALA A 390 -11.54 -6.02 -23.98
N ILE A 391 -10.50 -5.20 -24.08
CA ILE A 391 -10.10 -4.53 -25.32
C ILE A 391 -8.76 -5.11 -25.80
N THR A 392 -8.67 -5.39 -27.11
CA THR A 392 -7.41 -5.75 -27.78
C THR A 392 -7.18 -4.86 -28.99
N VAL A 393 -5.93 -4.75 -29.43
CA VAL A 393 -5.56 -4.09 -30.69
C VAL A 393 -4.75 -5.03 -31.56
N VAL A 394 -5.07 -5.08 -32.84
CA VAL A 394 -4.27 -5.73 -33.87
C VAL A 394 -3.49 -4.66 -34.61
N VAL A 395 -2.16 -4.77 -34.60
CA VAL A 395 -1.25 -3.88 -35.33
C VAL A 395 -0.74 -4.63 -36.55
N THR A 396 -0.97 -4.07 -37.74
CA THR A 396 -0.60 -4.69 -39.01
C THR A 396 0.49 -3.87 -39.68
N ALA A 397 1.55 -4.55 -40.12
CA ALA A 397 2.65 -3.92 -40.85
C ALA A 397 2.18 -3.32 -42.18
N ASP A 398 2.94 -2.35 -42.70
CA ASP A 398 2.65 -1.64 -43.95
C ASP A 398 2.82 -2.51 -45.22
N ASN A 399 3.36 -3.73 -45.08
CA ASN A 399 3.71 -4.66 -46.16
C ASN A 399 4.76 -4.12 -47.15
N THR A 400 5.38 -2.97 -46.87
CA THR A 400 6.45 -2.37 -47.67
C THR A 400 7.80 -2.51 -46.99
N HIS A 401 7.85 -2.48 -45.66
CA HIS A 401 9.08 -2.63 -44.88
C HIS A 401 9.03 -3.82 -43.92
N ALA A 402 7.84 -4.29 -43.56
CA ALA A 402 7.62 -5.57 -42.90
C ALA A 402 6.27 -6.17 -43.28
N THR A 403 6.13 -7.50 -43.14
CA THR A 403 4.85 -8.21 -43.33
C THR A 403 4.29 -8.74 -42.02
N GLY A 404 2.99 -9.04 -41.98
CA GLY A 404 2.33 -9.66 -40.83
C GLY A 404 1.63 -8.68 -39.89
N ASN A 405 1.08 -9.23 -38.80
CA ASN A 405 0.43 -8.46 -37.75
C ASN A 405 0.72 -9.08 -36.38
N VAL A 406 0.60 -8.27 -35.34
CA VAL A 406 0.73 -8.68 -33.94
C VAL A 406 -0.52 -8.22 -33.20
N THR A 407 -1.12 -9.10 -32.42
CA THR A 407 -2.26 -8.78 -31.54
C THR A 407 -1.76 -8.55 -30.13
N SER A 408 -2.25 -7.50 -29.47
CA SER A 408 -1.95 -7.24 -28.06
C SER A 408 -2.56 -8.30 -27.15
N ALA A 409 -2.05 -8.40 -25.92
CA ALA A 409 -2.83 -8.99 -24.84
C ALA A 409 -4.11 -8.16 -24.60
N ALA A 410 -5.15 -8.80 -24.07
CA ALA A 410 -6.38 -8.11 -23.70
C ALA A 410 -6.17 -7.23 -22.46
N THR A 411 -6.79 -6.06 -22.44
CA THR A 411 -6.89 -5.27 -21.21
C THR A 411 -7.71 -6.01 -20.16
N GLY A 412 -7.65 -5.56 -18.90
CA GLY A 412 -8.72 -5.85 -17.95
C GLY A 412 -10.08 -5.33 -18.46
N ALA A 413 -11.18 -5.78 -17.83
CA ALA A 413 -12.51 -5.30 -18.15
C ALA A 413 -12.59 -3.76 -17.98
N VAL A 414 -13.15 -3.08 -18.96
CA VAL A 414 -13.31 -1.62 -18.92
C VAL A 414 -14.23 -1.24 -17.77
N THR A 415 -13.78 -0.30 -16.94
CA THR A 415 -14.52 0.19 -15.76
C THR A 415 -15.24 1.50 -16.05
N ALA A 416 -16.22 1.86 -15.20
CA ALA A 416 -16.92 3.14 -15.30
C ALA A 416 -15.95 4.31 -15.08
N ALA A 417 -16.25 5.46 -15.71
CA ALA A 417 -15.49 6.69 -15.54
C ALA A 417 -15.43 7.12 -14.06
N ASP A 418 -14.41 7.89 -13.70
CA ASP A 418 -14.30 8.44 -12.35
C ASP A 418 -15.51 9.33 -12.04
N GLY A 419 -15.92 9.32 -10.78
CA GLY A 419 -17.01 10.18 -10.32
C GLY A 419 -16.70 11.65 -10.56
N ALA A 420 -17.76 12.45 -10.66
CA ALA A 420 -17.63 13.90 -10.72
C ALA A 420 -16.85 14.44 -9.50
N GLU A 421 -16.43 15.69 -9.54
CA GLU A 421 -15.86 16.34 -8.37
C GLU A 421 -16.84 16.30 -7.19
N ALA A 422 -16.29 16.22 -5.97
CA ALA A 422 -17.12 16.22 -4.77
C ALA A 422 -18.00 17.47 -4.74
N PRO A 423 -19.32 17.33 -4.51
CA PRO A 423 -20.18 18.49 -4.37
C PRO A 423 -19.84 19.30 -3.11
N ALA A 424 -20.28 20.56 -3.08
CA ALA A 424 -20.21 21.38 -1.87
C ALA A 424 -21.01 20.75 -0.71
N ALA A 425 -20.70 21.16 0.51
CA ALA A 425 -21.40 20.71 1.70
C ALA A 425 -22.93 20.93 1.59
N PRO A 426 -23.77 20.01 2.10
CA PRO A 426 -25.22 20.19 2.07
C PRO A 426 -25.65 21.44 2.84
N VAL A 427 -26.60 22.19 2.28
CA VAL A 427 -27.13 23.42 2.90
C VAL A 427 -28.45 23.12 3.60
N GLU A 428 -28.56 23.47 4.88
CA GLU A 428 -29.81 23.39 5.66
C GLU A 428 -30.85 24.36 5.10
N VAL A 429 -32.06 23.87 4.82
CA VAL A 429 -33.22 24.72 4.45
C VAL A 429 -34.13 24.92 5.65
N SER A 430 -34.44 23.84 6.36
CA SER A 430 -35.27 23.89 7.57
C SER A 430 -35.03 22.67 8.46
N LYS A 431 -35.43 22.80 9.72
CA LYS A 431 -35.40 21.73 10.70
C LYS A 431 -36.58 21.83 11.67
N THR A 432 -36.94 20.69 12.23
CA THR A 432 -37.89 20.57 13.33
C THR A 432 -37.25 19.80 14.48
N THR A 433 -38.02 19.40 15.47
CA THR A 433 -37.56 18.49 16.54
C THR A 433 -37.24 17.09 16.01
N THR A 434 -37.81 16.67 14.88
CA THR A 434 -37.68 15.29 14.36
C THR A 434 -37.35 15.20 12.87
N SER A 435 -37.03 16.32 12.21
CA SER A 435 -36.66 16.31 10.80
C SER A 435 -35.65 17.39 10.43
N ILE A 436 -34.87 17.12 9.38
CA ILE A 436 -33.95 18.05 8.73
C ILE A 436 -34.25 18.00 7.23
N THR A 437 -34.40 19.17 6.60
CA THR A 437 -34.55 19.30 5.15
C THR A 437 -33.40 20.14 4.59
N LEU A 438 -32.77 19.60 3.55
CA LEU A 438 -31.64 20.20 2.86
C LEU A 438 -32.07 20.76 1.51
N GLN A 439 -31.23 21.63 0.95
CA GLN A 439 -31.38 22.09 -0.42
C GLN A 439 -31.19 20.93 -1.39
N ALA A 440 -32.26 20.57 -2.10
CA ALA A 440 -32.22 19.52 -3.12
C ALA A 440 -31.38 19.95 -4.33
N VAL A 441 -30.49 19.09 -4.79
CA VAL A 441 -29.66 19.27 -5.97
C VAL A 441 -29.83 18.05 -6.89
N THR A 442 -30.25 18.29 -8.13
CA THR A 442 -30.49 17.22 -9.10
C THR A 442 -29.25 16.35 -9.32
N GLY A 443 -29.43 15.03 -9.26
CA GLY A 443 -28.34 14.06 -9.47
C GLY A 443 -27.47 13.81 -8.24
N GLN A 444 -27.77 14.42 -7.10
CA GLN A 444 -27.12 14.11 -5.83
C GLN A 444 -27.95 13.16 -4.97
N GLU A 445 -27.26 12.45 -4.08
CA GLU A 445 -27.84 11.65 -3.01
C GLU A 445 -27.22 12.06 -1.67
N TYR A 446 -27.99 11.89 -0.59
CA TYR A 446 -27.68 12.42 0.74
C TYR A 446 -27.53 11.28 1.74
N SER A 447 -26.66 11.49 2.73
CA SER A 447 -26.43 10.54 3.81
C SER A 447 -26.32 11.27 5.14
N ILE A 448 -27.03 10.76 6.15
CA ILE A 448 -27.03 11.29 7.52
C ILE A 448 -26.07 10.56 8.47
N ASP A 449 -25.48 9.46 8.00
CA ASP A 449 -24.61 8.56 8.77
C ASP A 449 -23.17 8.53 8.22
N GLY A 450 -22.75 9.60 7.55
CA GLY A 450 -21.38 9.74 7.04
C GLY A 450 -21.07 8.90 5.80
N GLY A 451 -22.11 8.50 5.05
CA GLY A 451 -21.99 7.78 3.78
C GLY A 451 -22.22 6.28 3.87
N VAL A 452 -22.76 5.77 4.99
CA VAL A 452 -23.09 4.35 5.16
C VAL A 452 -24.39 4.02 4.43
N THR A 453 -25.42 4.84 4.58
CA THR A 453 -26.68 4.75 3.83
C THR A 453 -26.95 6.02 3.03
N TRP A 454 -27.49 5.87 1.82
CA TRP A 454 -27.75 6.96 0.89
C TRP A 454 -29.22 7.00 0.48
N GLN A 455 -29.78 8.19 0.35
CA GLN A 455 -31.13 8.42 -0.14
C GLN A 455 -31.17 9.59 -1.14
N ASP A 456 -32.08 9.50 -2.11
CA ASP A 456 -32.30 10.60 -3.08
C ASP A 456 -33.07 11.77 -2.46
N SER A 457 -33.85 11.51 -1.39
CA SER A 457 -34.59 12.54 -0.67
C SER A 457 -33.64 13.48 0.08
N SER A 458 -33.84 14.79 -0.04
CA SER A 458 -33.11 15.80 0.75
C SER A 458 -33.69 16.00 2.15
N THR A 459 -34.72 15.24 2.54
CA THR A 459 -35.36 15.30 3.85
C THR A 459 -35.11 14.03 4.66
N PHE A 460 -34.61 14.20 5.87
CA PHE A 460 -34.48 13.18 6.90
C PHE A 460 -35.56 13.37 7.95
N ALA A 461 -36.28 12.30 8.31
CA ALA A 461 -37.37 12.32 9.28
C ALA A 461 -37.16 11.24 10.36
N GLY A 462 -37.92 11.30 11.45
CA GLY A 462 -37.80 10.36 12.57
C GLY A 462 -36.54 10.58 13.42
N LEU A 463 -35.98 11.79 13.38
CA LEU A 463 -34.78 12.16 14.10
C LEU A 463 -35.07 12.43 15.59
N MET A 464 -34.06 12.29 16.43
CA MET A 464 -34.14 12.55 17.86
C MET A 464 -34.01 14.06 18.13
N PRO A 465 -34.89 14.68 18.94
CA PRO A 465 -34.80 16.09 19.30
C PRO A 465 -33.44 16.48 19.91
N GLY A 466 -33.00 17.72 19.63
CA GLY A 466 -31.72 18.23 20.16
C GLY A 466 -30.47 17.42 19.80
N THR A 467 -30.49 16.62 18.74
CA THR A 467 -29.38 15.72 18.36
C THR A 467 -28.62 16.29 17.16
N ASN A 468 -27.30 16.20 17.21
CA ASN A 468 -26.44 16.60 16.09
C ASN A 468 -26.37 15.46 15.07
N TYR A 469 -26.58 15.80 13.80
CA TYR A 469 -26.43 14.90 12.68
C TYR A 469 -25.40 15.47 11.71
N THR A 470 -24.45 14.63 11.28
CA THR A 470 -23.47 15.01 10.26
C THR A 470 -23.98 14.52 8.93
N ILE A 471 -24.43 15.45 8.09
CA ILE A 471 -25.00 15.12 6.78
C ILE A 471 -23.98 15.44 5.69
N VAL A 472 -23.81 14.49 4.78
CA VAL A 472 -22.98 14.59 3.59
C VAL A 472 -23.82 14.39 2.33
N THR A 473 -23.30 14.86 1.20
CA THR A 473 -23.88 14.62 -0.13
C THR A 473 -22.80 14.16 -1.10
N ARG A 474 -23.20 13.48 -2.17
CA ARG A 474 -22.34 13.14 -3.30
C ARG A 474 -23.15 13.16 -4.60
N VAL A 475 -22.47 13.30 -5.74
CA VAL A 475 -23.08 13.04 -7.04
C VAL A 475 -23.29 11.54 -7.17
N LYS A 476 -24.54 11.15 -7.42
CA LYS A 476 -24.97 9.75 -7.52
C LYS A 476 -24.28 9.07 -8.70
N ALA A 477 -23.89 7.81 -8.52
CA ALA A 477 -23.35 7.00 -9.60
C ALA A 477 -24.35 6.86 -10.76
N THR A 478 -23.85 6.78 -11.99
CA THR A 478 -24.62 6.42 -13.18
C THR A 478 -24.11 5.09 -13.74
N ALA A 479 -24.75 4.56 -14.79
CA ALA A 479 -24.29 3.33 -15.44
C ALA A 479 -22.85 3.43 -15.95
N THR A 480 -22.40 4.63 -16.34
CA THR A 480 -21.09 4.85 -16.98
C THR A 480 -20.11 5.64 -16.13
N GLN A 481 -20.52 6.08 -14.94
CA GLN A 481 -19.71 6.92 -14.06
C GLN A 481 -19.89 6.52 -12.59
N LEU A 482 -18.79 6.34 -11.86
CA LEU A 482 -18.81 6.08 -10.43
C LEU A 482 -19.43 7.27 -9.66
N ALA A 483 -19.84 7.05 -8.41
CA ALA A 483 -20.25 8.16 -7.55
C ALA A 483 -19.07 9.11 -7.29
N SER A 484 -19.34 10.40 -7.10
CA SER A 484 -18.28 11.33 -6.69
C SER A 484 -17.72 10.97 -5.32
N ALA A 485 -16.59 11.58 -4.97
CA ALA A 485 -16.20 11.67 -3.57
C ALA A 485 -17.29 12.38 -2.74
N ILE A 486 -17.34 12.03 -1.46
CA ILE A 486 -18.30 12.60 -0.49
C ILE A 486 -17.93 14.06 -0.24
N SER A 487 -18.93 14.93 -0.12
CA SER A 487 -18.75 16.33 0.28
C SER A 487 -18.10 16.45 1.66
N THR A 488 -17.66 17.66 2.00
CA THR A 488 -17.51 17.99 3.42
C THR A 488 -18.85 17.84 4.15
N GLY A 489 -18.81 17.40 5.40
CA GLY A 489 -20.01 17.18 6.22
C GLY A 489 -20.54 18.46 6.83
N THR A 490 -21.85 18.65 6.78
CA THR A 490 -22.56 19.71 7.51
C THR A 490 -23.15 19.13 8.78
N VAL A 491 -22.74 19.66 9.94
CA VAL A 491 -23.35 19.29 11.22
C VAL A 491 -24.61 20.11 11.43
N ILE A 492 -25.76 19.45 11.45
CA ILE A 492 -27.07 20.07 11.70
C ILE A 492 -27.67 19.48 12.97
N ARG A 493 -28.04 20.34 13.90
CA ARG A 493 -28.74 19.95 15.13
C ARG A 493 -30.25 20.12 14.95
N THR A 494 -31.04 19.09 15.21
CA THR A 494 -32.51 19.20 15.31
C THR A 494 -32.92 20.10 16.48
N VAL A 495 -34.11 20.68 16.42
CA VAL A 495 -34.62 21.56 17.48
C VAL A 495 -34.77 20.77 18.80
N ALA A 496 -34.36 21.36 19.92
CA ALA A 496 -34.52 20.75 21.26
C ALA A 496 -35.89 21.05 21.86
N ASN A 497 -36.51 20.06 22.50
CA ASN A 497 -37.82 20.16 23.16
C ASN A 497 -37.80 19.82 24.67
N ASN A 498 -36.62 19.59 25.25
CA ASN A 498 -36.49 19.22 26.64
C ASN A 498 -36.49 20.46 27.54
N ALA A 499 -37.62 20.73 28.20
CA ALA A 499 -37.76 21.81 29.17
C ALA A 499 -37.45 21.38 30.63
N GLY A 500 -36.87 20.22 30.87
CA GLY A 500 -36.55 19.74 32.21
C GLY A 500 -35.35 20.46 32.85
N LEU A 501 -35.29 20.42 34.19
CA LEU A 501 -34.09 20.71 34.96
C LEU A 501 -33.30 19.44 35.25
N LYS A 502 -31.96 19.55 35.16
CA LYS A 502 -30.98 18.58 35.68
C LYS A 502 -30.75 18.74 37.18
N ASP A 503 -30.88 19.96 37.69
CA ASP A 503 -30.67 20.26 39.11
C ASP A 503 -31.42 21.54 39.51
N LEU A 504 -31.79 21.62 40.79
CA LEU A 504 -32.38 22.80 41.41
C LEU A 504 -31.95 22.84 42.87
N THR A 505 -31.30 23.94 43.28
CA THR A 505 -30.87 24.15 44.66
C THR A 505 -31.17 25.57 45.15
N LEU A 506 -31.21 25.72 46.47
CA LEU A 506 -31.35 27.00 47.16
C LEU A 506 -30.09 27.29 47.99
N SER A 507 -29.74 28.56 48.15
CA SER A 507 -28.68 28.96 49.09
C SER A 507 -29.09 28.85 50.55
N SER A 508 -30.39 28.67 50.85
CA SER A 508 -30.91 28.54 52.20
C SER A 508 -32.14 27.64 52.24
N GLY A 509 -32.10 26.65 53.14
CA GLY A 509 -33.11 25.58 53.22
C GLY A 509 -32.78 24.41 52.29
N THR A 510 -33.33 23.24 52.61
CA THR A 510 -33.20 22.02 51.81
C THR A 510 -34.52 21.74 51.11
N LEU A 511 -34.50 21.43 49.82
CA LEU A 511 -35.71 21.05 49.09
C LEU A 511 -36.31 19.76 49.67
N SER A 512 -37.62 19.75 49.88
CA SER A 512 -38.42 18.59 50.25
C SER A 512 -39.58 18.41 49.27
N PRO A 513 -39.65 17.28 48.54
CA PRO A 513 -38.65 16.21 48.48
C PRO A 513 -37.29 16.69 47.92
N ALA A 514 -36.23 15.89 48.05
CA ALA A 514 -34.97 16.18 47.37
C ALA A 514 -35.20 16.28 45.85
N PHE A 515 -34.37 17.05 45.15
CA PHE A 515 -34.57 17.30 43.73
C PHE A 515 -34.62 16.00 42.92
N ALA A 516 -35.63 15.90 42.05
CA ALA A 516 -35.76 14.86 41.04
C ALA A 516 -36.36 15.48 39.78
N ALA A 517 -35.86 15.11 38.59
CA ALA A 517 -36.18 15.78 37.33
C ALA A 517 -37.69 15.86 37.03
N ASP A 518 -38.44 14.79 37.36
CA ASP A 518 -39.90 14.68 37.15
C ASP A 518 -40.73 15.35 38.25
N THR A 519 -40.10 15.80 39.34
CA THR A 519 -40.77 16.49 40.44
C THR A 519 -40.79 18.00 40.19
N THR A 520 -41.99 18.56 40.12
CA THR A 520 -42.21 19.99 39.79
C THR A 520 -42.63 20.83 40.98
N LYS A 521 -42.79 20.24 42.17
CA LYS A 521 -43.22 20.95 43.38
C LYS A 521 -42.32 20.57 44.55
N TYR A 522 -41.82 21.58 45.23
CA TYR A 522 -40.91 21.47 46.36
C TYR A 522 -41.33 22.40 47.48
N THR A 523 -40.95 22.04 48.70
CA THR A 523 -41.17 22.84 49.90
C THR A 523 -39.89 22.94 50.72
N THR A 524 -39.72 24.02 51.48
CA THR A 524 -38.68 24.14 52.50
C THR A 524 -39.08 25.16 53.56
N SER A 525 -38.45 25.10 54.73
CA SER A 525 -38.66 26.06 55.82
C SER A 525 -37.33 26.66 56.25
N VAL A 526 -37.30 27.98 56.44
CA VAL A 526 -36.10 28.72 56.86
C VAL A 526 -36.38 29.55 58.13
N PRO A 527 -35.39 29.71 59.03
CA PRO A 527 -35.54 30.55 60.22
C PRO A 527 -35.84 32.01 59.88
N ASN A 528 -36.39 32.76 60.85
CA ASN A 528 -36.70 34.18 60.68
C ASN A 528 -35.49 35.03 60.25
N SER A 529 -34.26 34.63 60.62
CA SER A 529 -33.01 35.30 60.27
C SER A 529 -32.67 35.26 58.78
N VAL A 530 -33.23 34.34 57.99
CA VAL A 530 -32.99 34.24 56.55
C VAL A 530 -33.98 35.16 55.82
N SER A 531 -33.52 36.34 55.41
CA SER A 531 -34.34 37.34 54.72
C SER A 531 -34.47 37.16 53.22
N ASP A 532 -33.62 36.33 52.64
CA ASP A 532 -33.51 36.13 51.21
C ASP A 532 -32.86 34.79 50.90
N THR A 533 -32.98 34.35 49.65
CA THR A 533 -32.33 33.15 49.14
C THR A 533 -31.97 33.35 47.66
N THR A 534 -31.09 32.52 47.12
CA THR A 534 -30.82 32.44 45.68
C THR A 534 -31.27 31.08 45.17
N VAL A 535 -31.64 31.03 43.89
CA VAL A 535 -31.95 29.79 43.19
C VAL A 535 -30.83 29.49 42.20
N THR A 536 -30.30 28.28 42.25
CA THR A 536 -29.42 27.74 41.21
C THR A 536 -30.18 26.66 40.47
N ALA A 537 -30.48 26.88 39.18
CA ALA A 537 -31.19 25.93 38.34
C ALA A 537 -30.29 25.52 37.17
N THR A 538 -30.20 24.22 36.89
CA THR A 538 -29.39 23.68 35.80
C THR A 538 -30.32 23.04 34.77
N VAL A 539 -30.30 23.49 33.52
CA VAL A 539 -31.10 22.90 32.42
C VAL A 539 -30.33 21.79 31.70
N TYR A 540 -31.02 20.92 30.96
CA TYR A 540 -30.36 19.89 30.14
C TYR A 540 -29.59 20.48 28.94
N ASP A 541 -30.12 21.55 28.33
CA ASP A 541 -29.55 22.21 27.14
C ASP A 541 -29.38 23.71 27.40
N ALA A 542 -28.25 24.08 27.99
CA ALA A 542 -27.95 25.47 28.37
C ALA A 542 -27.68 26.40 27.17
N VAL A 543 -27.52 25.86 25.96
CA VAL A 543 -27.25 26.65 24.76
C VAL A 543 -28.56 27.20 24.18
N TYR A 544 -29.62 26.38 24.17
CA TYR A 544 -30.87 26.71 23.50
C TYR A 544 -32.09 26.81 24.41
N SER A 545 -31.99 26.37 25.66
CA SER A 545 -33.06 26.53 26.64
C SER A 545 -32.82 27.77 27.49
N THR A 546 -33.90 28.46 27.84
CA THR A 546 -33.87 29.58 28.79
C THR A 546 -34.49 29.14 30.11
N VAL A 547 -34.05 29.73 31.22
CA VAL A 547 -34.63 29.50 32.54
C VAL A 547 -34.84 30.84 33.24
N THR A 548 -36.00 31.00 33.86
CA THR A 548 -36.34 32.21 34.63
C THR A 548 -36.83 31.88 36.02
N ALA A 549 -36.63 32.78 36.98
CA ALA A 549 -37.21 32.67 38.33
C ALA A 549 -38.06 33.89 38.69
N SER A 550 -39.20 33.64 39.34
CA SER A 550 -40.10 34.67 39.90
C SER A 550 -40.52 34.28 41.32
N VAL A 551 -40.45 35.21 42.27
CA VAL A 551 -40.87 35.01 43.67
C VAL A 551 -42.16 35.79 43.97
N TYR A 552 -43.10 35.12 44.63
CA TYR A 552 -44.42 35.63 45.01
C TYR A 552 -44.60 35.51 46.53
N ASN A 553 -45.31 36.45 47.14
CA ASN A 553 -45.67 36.40 48.56
C ASN A 553 -46.87 35.48 48.84
N SER A 554 -47.32 35.41 50.10
CA SER A 554 -48.47 34.58 50.53
C SER A 554 -49.81 35.00 49.93
N GLU A 555 -49.93 36.23 49.42
CA GLU A 555 -51.12 36.76 48.75
C GLU A 555 -51.09 36.48 47.23
N GLY A 556 -50.01 35.86 46.72
CA GLY A 556 -49.81 35.63 45.29
C GLY A 556 -49.31 36.85 44.51
N THR A 557 -48.94 37.93 45.19
CA THR A 557 -48.38 39.14 44.58
C THR A 557 -46.92 38.89 44.21
N LEU A 558 -46.54 39.25 42.97
CA LEU A 558 -45.17 39.15 42.47
C LEU A 558 -44.26 40.11 43.25
N VAL A 559 -43.25 39.55 43.93
CA VAL A 559 -42.26 40.31 44.70
C VAL A 559 -41.05 40.65 43.82
N LYS A 560 -40.56 39.71 43.01
CA LYS A 560 -39.43 39.91 42.08
C LYS A 560 -39.46 38.89 40.94
N GLY A 561 -39.08 39.31 39.72
CA GLY A 561 -38.96 38.46 38.52
C GLY A 561 -39.94 38.82 37.40
N PRO A 562 -39.93 38.09 36.26
CA PRO A 562 -39.02 37.00 35.95
C PRO A 562 -37.57 37.47 35.77
N ILE A 563 -36.64 36.79 36.44
CA ILE A 563 -35.20 37.01 36.32
C ILE A 563 -34.65 35.90 35.42
N ASN A 564 -33.92 36.26 34.37
CA ASN A 564 -33.19 35.27 33.56
C ASN A 564 -32.06 34.66 34.40
N LEU A 565 -32.01 33.34 34.46
CA LEU A 565 -30.94 32.62 35.13
C LEU A 565 -29.93 32.11 34.12
N THR A 566 -28.65 32.13 34.50
CA THR A 566 -27.61 31.37 33.80
C THR A 566 -27.61 29.96 34.37
N SER A 567 -27.71 28.93 33.51
CA SER A 567 -27.77 27.53 33.93
C SER A 567 -26.59 27.16 34.85
N GLY A 568 -26.89 26.59 36.02
CA GLY A 568 -25.89 26.17 37.02
C GLY A 568 -25.27 27.31 37.83
N VAL A 569 -25.69 28.55 37.61
CA VAL A 569 -25.23 29.73 38.37
C VAL A 569 -26.36 30.19 39.30
N ALA A 570 -25.98 30.60 40.51
CA ALA A 570 -26.94 31.16 41.46
C ALA A 570 -27.55 32.46 40.90
N SER A 571 -28.86 32.62 41.08
CA SER A 571 -29.56 33.87 40.78
C SER A 571 -29.07 35.02 41.67
N ASP A 572 -29.45 36.24 41.29
CA ASP A 572 -29.51 37.34 42.26
C ASP A 572 -30.37 36.98 43.48
N SER A 573 -30.12 37.64 44.60
CA SER A 573 -30.90 37.47 45.83
C SER A 573 -32.41 37.70 45.61
N LEU A 574 -33.22 36.73 46.05
CA LEU A 574 -34.68 36.73 46.04
C LEU A 574 -35.17 36.98 47.46
N LEU A 575 -35.75 38.15 47.69
CA LEU A 575 -36.25 38.57 49.01
C LEU A 575 -37.42 37.68 49.46
N LEU A 576 -37.40 37.26 50.73
CA LEU A 576 -38.42 36.43 51.37
C LEU A 576 -39.23 37.26 52.36
N SER A 577 -40.55 37.30 52.17
CA SER A 577 -41.50 37.81 53.17
C SER A 577 -41.61 36.82 54.34
N VAL A 578 -41.95 37.31 55.54
CA VAL A 578 -42.32 36.42 56.65
C VAL A 578 -43.56 35.63 56.24
N GLY A 579 -43.59 34.32 56.50
CA GLY A 579 -44.64 33.42 56.03
C GLY A 579 -44.28 32.72 54.71
N ILE A 580 -45.29 32.41 53.91
CA ILE A 580 -45.14 31.62 52.68
C ILE A 580 -44.63 32.49 51.53
N ASN A 581 -43.61 32.00 50.83
CA ASN A 581 -43.09 32.56 49.58
C ASN A 581 -43.13 31.46 48.52
N THR A 582 -43.58 31.77 47.31
CA THR A 582 -43.60 30.83 46.19
C THR A 582 -42.62 31.28 45.13
N ILE A 583 -41.60 30.47 44.85
CA ILE A 583 -40.66 30.71 43.75
C ILE A 583 -41.06 29.81 42.57
N LYS A 584 -41.39 30.43 41.43
CA LYS A 584 -41.62 29.73 40.16
C LYS A 584 -40.37 29.80 39.30
N VAL A 585 -39.82 28.64 38.96
CA VAL A 585 -38.72 28.49 38.01
C VAL A 585 -39.28 27.93 36.70
N VAL A 586 -39.21 28.71 35.62
CA VAL A 586 -39.77 28.33 34.31
C VAL A 586 -38.63 28.08 33.35
N VAL A 587 -38.54 26.87 32.82
CA VAL A 587 -37.62 26.48 31.75
C VAL A 587 -38.39 26.49 30.43
N THR A 588 -37.82 27.07 29.39
CA THR A 588 -38.36 27.08 28.02
C THR A 588 -37.34 26.46 27.08
N ALA A 589 -37.70 25.36 26.41
CA ALA A 589 -36.88 24.70 25.40
C ALA A 589 -36.88 25.48 24.07
N GLN A 590 -36.04 25.06 23.13
CA GLN A 590 -35.85 25.76 21.84
C GLN A 590 -37.12 25.79 20.97
N ASP A 591 -37.96 24.75 21.04
CA ASP A 591 -39.24 24.69 20.34
C ASP A 591 -40.38 25.46 21.02
N GLY A 592 -40.10 26.10 22.16
CA GLY A 592 -41.08 26.82 22.97
C GLY A 592 -41.79 25.97 24.02
N THR A 593 -41.50 24.67 24.13
CA THR A 593 -42.03 23.84 25.22
C THR A 593 -41.57 24.39 26.56
N THR A 594 -42.48 24.52 27.54
CA THR A 594 -42.16 25.04 28.87
C THR A 594 -42.42 24.04 29.98
N GLN A 595 -41.56 24.01 31.00
CA GLN A 595 -41.80 23.32 32.27
C GLN A 595 -41.65 24.30 33.43
N THR A 596 -42.60 24.29 34.36
CA THR A 596 -42.53 25.11 35.58
C THR A 596 -42.25 24.24 36.79
N TYR A 597 -41.27 24.64 37.60
CA TYR A 597 -40.95 24.11 38.91
C TYR A 597 -41.35 25.13 39.98
N ILE A 598 -42.02 24.67 41.04
CA ILE A 598 -42.57 25.51 42.10
C ILE A 598 -41.88 25.16 43.42
N VAL A 599 -41.22 26.13 44.04
CA VAL A 599 -40.59 25.98 45.36
C VAL A 599 -41.31 26.85 46.38
N THR A 600 -41.91 26.23 47.38
CA THR A 600 -42.61 26.92 48.47
C THR A 600 -41.66 27.06 49.66
N VAL A 601 -41.24 28.29 49.96
CA VAL A 601 -40.33 28.62 51.07
C VAL A 601 -41.14 29.24 52.20
N THR A 602 -41.20 28.58 53.36
CA THR A 602 -41.86 29.12 54.57
C THR A 602 -40.83 29.75 55.49
N ARG A 603 -40.86 31.08 55.64
CA ARG A 603 -40.00 31.83 56.55
C ARG A 603 -40.68 32.02 57.91
N SER A 604 -40.09 31.52 58.99
CA SER A 604 -40.67 31.61 60.34
C SER A 604 -40.84 33.06 60.83
N PRO A 605 -41.84 33.34 61.68
CA PRO A 605 -41.99 34.64 62.35
C PRO A 605 -40.92 34.87 63.43
N ARG A 606 -40.72 36.13 63.83
CA ARG A 606 -39.74 36.50 64.87
C ARG A 606 -40.20 36.02 66.25
N SER A 607 -39.45 35.13 66.89
CA SER A 607 -39.68 34.73 68.28
C SER A 607 -39.13 35.78 69.24
N ALA A 608 -39.94 36.23 70.21
CA ALA A 608 -39.48 37.04 71.33
C ALA A 608 -38.72 36.16 72.32
N SER A 609 -37.47 36.51 72.65
CA SER A 609 -36.61 35.76 73.58
C SER A 609 -36.59 36.44 74.95
N GLY A 610 -36.91 35.67 76.00
CA GLY A 610 -36.60 35.98 77.40
C GLY A 610 -35.22 35.42 77.77
N THR A 611 -34.45 36.23 78.49
CA THR A 611 -33.07 36.03 78.91
C THR A 611 -32.90 35.15 80.16
N ASN A 612 -31.89 34.27 80.17
CA ASN A 612 -30.95 34.11 81.30
C ASN A 612 -29.75 33.24 80.90
N GLY A 613 -28.55 33.61 81.37
CA GLY A 613 -27.26 33.03 80.95
C GLY A 613 -26.43 32.37 82.05
N SER A 614 -25.39 31.63 81.63
CA SER A 614 -24.13 31.36 82.35
C SER A 614 -23.14 30.60 81.43
N PRO A 615 -21.82 30.60 81.72
CA PRO A 615 -20.76 30.80 80.71
C PRO A 615 -19.95 29.53 80.40
N THR A 616 -19.07 29.59 79.36
CA THR A 616 -17.78 28.85 79.09
C THR A 616 -17.59 28.69 77.56
N PRO A 617 -16.37 28.60 76.96
CA PRO A 617 -15.07 29.27 77.16
C PRO A 617 -14.66 30.12 75.92
N ALA A 618 -13.48 30.74 75.97
CA ALA A 618 -12.87 31.53 74.90
C ALA A 618 -12.74 30.77 73.56
N PRO A 619 -12.78 31.47 72.40
CA PRO A 619 -12.70 30.83 71.09
C PRO A 619 -11.28 30.33 70.83
N THR A 620 -11.10 29.02 70.82
CA THR A 620 -10.02 28.38 70.08
C THR A 620 -10.25 28.69 68.59
N SER A 621 -9.22 29.17 67.91
CA SER A 621 -9.21 29.43 66.47
C SER A 621 -9.86 28.30 65.68
N ALA A 622 -11.03 28.56 65.10
CA ALA A 622 -11.68 27.64 64.18
C ALA A 622 -10.75 27.40 62.97
N PRO A 623 -10.63 26.17 62.45
CA PRO A 623 -9.93 25.91 61.21
C PRO A 623 -10.56 26.74 60.09
N ALA A 624 -9.71 27.32 59.23
CA ALA A 624 -10.14 28.02 58.03
C ALA A 624 -11.16 27.18 57.23
N PRO A 625 -12.16 27.80 56.57
CA PRO A 625 -13.18 27.07 55.83
C PRO A 625 -12.53 26.18 54.77
N ALA A 626 -12.91 24.89 54.75
CA ALA A 626 -12.48 23.94 53.74
C ALA A 626 -12.85 24.50 52.36
N SER A 627 -11.84 24.75 51.53
CA SER A 627 -12.00 25.02 50.10
C SER A 627 -12.77 23.85 49.50
N GLY A 628 -13.78 24.11 48.67
CA GLY A 628 -14.70 23.13 48.08
C GLY A 628 -14.06 22.11 47.12
N VAL A 629 -12.83 21.68 47.39
CA VAL A 629 -12.14 20.56 46.76
C VAL A 629 -12.99 19.31 46.88
N LYS A 630 -13.34 18.74 45.74
CA LYS A 630 -14.11 17.50 45.65
C LYS A 630 -13.16 16.36 45.28
N THR A 631 -13.29 15.23 45.95
CA THR A 631 -12.49 14.04 45.63
C THR A 631 -13.38 12.88 45.29
N THR A 632 -13.07 12.15 44.21
CA THR A 632 -13.86 10.99 43.82
C THR A 632 -13.00 9.78 43.53
N VAL A 633 -13.50 8.60 43.84
CA VAL A 633 -12.95 7.31 43.41
C VAL A 633 -14.01 6.64 42.54
N ASN A 634 -13.68 6.33 41.29
CA ASN A 634 -14.61 5.79 40.29
C ASN A 634 -15.91 6.60 40.17
N ASN A 635 -15.79 7.93 40.22
CA ASN A 635 -16.88 8.91 40.20
C ASN A 635 -17.76 9.00 41.47
N GLU A 636 -17.44 8.27 42.53
CA GLU A 636 -18.12 8.40 43.83
C GLU A 636 -17.31 9.25 44.80
N ASP A 637 -17.99 10.08 45.60
CA ASP A 637 -17.35 10.97 46.57
C ASP A 637 -16.62 10.19 47.66
N SER A 638 -15.42 10.64 48.03
CA SER A 638 -14.47 9.79 48.75
C SER A 638 -13.65 10.48 49.85
N GLY A 639 -13.59 11.80 49.88
CA GLY A 639 -12.96 12.59 50.96
C GLY A 639 -11.48 12.30 51.26
N PHE A 640 -10.66 11.91 50.28
CA PHE A 640 -9.24 11.57 50.48
C PHE A 640 -8.27 12.76 50.36
N ALA A 641 -8.77 13.98 50.17
CA ALA A 641 -7.97 15.19 50.21
C ALA A 641 -8.79 16.36 50.78
N THR A 642 -8.10 17.38 51.27
CA THR A 642 -8.70 18.64 51.75
C THR A 642 -8.02 19.82 51.08
N GLY A 643 -8.72 20.95 50.97
CA GLY A 643 -8.17 22.16 50.36
C GLY A 643 -8.28 23.39 51.26
N THR A 644 -7.31 24.28 51.15
CA THR A 644 -7.38 25.65 51.68
C THR A 644 -6.98 26.62 50.59
N THR A 645 -7.70 27.73 50.45
CA THR A 645 -7.43 28.73 49.40
C THR A 645 -6.98 30.03 50.04
N ALA A 646 -5.82 30.54 49.60
CA ALA A 646 -5.27 31.84 49.99
C ALA A 646 -4.54 32.47 48.81
N ASN A 647 -4.68 33.78 48.60
CA ASN A 647 -4.01 34.53 47.51
C ASN A 647 -4.17 33.90 46.11
N ASN A 648 -5.37 33.40 45.79
CA ASN A 648 -5.68 32.69 44.54
C ASN A 648 -4.89 31.39 44.30
N VAL A 649 -4.28 30.84 45.36
CA VAL A 649 -3.64 29.52 45.37
C VAL A 649 -4.44 28.60 46.27
N THR A 650 -4.86 27.45 45.74
CA THR A 650 -5.46 26.39 46.54
C THR A 650 -4.40 25.34 46.88
N THR A 651 -4.10 25.22 48.18
CA THR A 651 -3.24 24.15 48.69
C THR A 651 -4.11 22.93 49.00
N VAL A 652 -3.90 21.86 48.26
CA VAL A 652 -4.53 20.55 48.46
C VAL A 652 -3.60 19.68 49.31
N VAL A 653 -4.11 19.18 50.42
CA VAL A 653 -3.41 18.23 51.29
C VAL A 653 -4.04 16.86 51.12
N MET A 654 -3.25 15.89 50.65
CA MET A 654 -3.67 14.51 50.44
C MET A 654 -3.64 13.73 51.76
N ASP A 655 -4.68 12.95 52.03
CA ASP A 655 -4.78 12.07 53.19
C ASP A 655 -4.24 10.68 52.80
N GLN A 656 -2.99 10.40 53.17
CA GLN A 656 -2.27 9.21 52.73
C GLN A 656 -2.92 7.90 53.21
N ASP A 657 -3.49 7.89 54.41
CA ASP A 657 -4.15 6.71 54.97
C ASP A 657 -5.43 6.38 54.19
N LYS A 658 -6.27 7.38 53.93
CA LYS A 658 -7.47 7.20 53.09
C LYS A 658 -7.10 6.78 51.68
N LEU A 659 -6.10 7.43 51.08
CA LEU A 659 -5.66 7.10 49.73
C LEU A 659 -5.19 5.64 49.64
N SER A 660 -4.37 5.21 50.60
CA SER A 660 -3.90 3.82 50.71
C SER A 660 -5.06 2.84 50.93
N ALA A 661 -6.06 3.20 51.71
CA ALA A 661 -7.27 2.41 51.96
C ALA A 661 -8.17 2.28 50.72
N HIS A 662 -8.17 3.24 49.80
CA HIS A 662 -8.87 3.11 48.51
C HIS A 662 -8.09 2.23 47.54
N LEU A 663 -6.77 2.40 47.47
CA LEU A 663 -5.90 1.62 46.59
C LEU A 663 -5.77 0.14 47.01
N SER A 664 -6.07 -0.20 48.27
CA SER A 664 -6.09 -1.59 48.74
C SER A 664 -7.38 -2.34 48.40
N LYS A 665 -8.44 -1.66 47.94
CA LYS A 665 -9.75 -2.27 47.62
C LYS A 665 -9.79 -2.97 46.26
N GLY A 666 -8.79 -2.78 45.41
CA GLY A 666 -8.69 -3.44 44.10
C GLY A 666 -7.79 -2.67 43.13
N ASN A 667 -7.57 -3.26 41.95
CA ASN A 667 -6.74 -2.67 40.89
C ASN A 667 -7.54 -1.68 40.02
N GLY A 668 -6.84 -0.77 39.34
CA GLY A 668 -7.43 0.11 38.32
C GLY A 668 -8.36 1.21 38.85
N GLN A 669 -8.20 1.62 40.13
CA GLN A 669 -9.02 2.68 40.71
C GLN A 669 -8.80 4.01 39.96
N GLN A 670 -9.87 4.77 39.73
CA GLN A 670 -9.80 6.10 39.11
C GLN A 670 -10.02 7.18 40.16
N LEU A 671 -8.94 7.78 40.64
CA LEU A 671 -8.95 8.81 41.66
C LEU A 671 -8.89 10.21 41.02
N ASN A 672 -9.72 11.12 41.51
CA ASN A 672 -9.81 12.48 41.00
C ASN A 672 -9.82 13.48 42.16
N VAL A 673 -9.08 14.57 42.00
CA VAL A 673 -9.16 15.77 42.84
C VAL A 673 -9.60 16.93 41.96
N LEU A 674 -10.84 17.39 42.14
CA LEU A 674 -11.39 18.57 41.47
C LEU A 674 -11.26 19.78 42.39
N VAL A 675 -10.47 20.76 41.99
CA VAL A 675 -10.36 22.06 42.63
C VAL A 675 -11.26 23.05 41.88
N PRO A 676 -12.27 23.66 42.53
CA PRO A 676 -13.13 24.65 41.88
C PRO A 676 -12.37 25.91 41.44
N GLY A 677 -12.82 26.54 40.36
CA GLY A 677 -12.27 27.80 39.86
C GLY A 677 -11.03 27.63 38.99
N ASP A 678 -10.34 28.75 38.71
CA ASP A 678 -9.18 28.83 37.82
C ASP A 678 -7.90 29.30 38.55
N GLY A 679 -7.90 29.32 39.89
CA GLY A 679 -6.72 29.64 40.69
C GLY A 679 -5.60 28.61 40.56
N ASP A 680 -4.40 28.97 41.00
CA ASP A 680 -3.26 28.07 41.00
C ASP A 680 -3.46 26.96 42.04
N ILE A 681 -2.86 25.79 41.83
CA ILE A 681 -2.96 24.63 42.72
C ILE A 681 -1.57 24.23 43.19
N LYS A 682 -1.45 23.95 44.48
CA LYS A 682 -0.32 23.23 45.06
C LYS A 682 -0.84 21.99 45.76
N VAL A 683 -0.38 20.80 45.37
CA VAL A 683 -0.72 19.54 46.04
C VAL A 683 0.48 19.08 46.87
N VAL A 684 0.22 18.71 48.13
CA VAL A 684 1.18 18.17 49.09
C VAL A 684 0.62 16.92 49.78
N GLY A 685 1.47 16.17 50.46
CA GLY A 685 1.07 14.97 51.21
C GLY A 685 1.09 13.67 50.41
N LEU A 686 1.59 13.70 49.17
CA LEU A 686 1.94 12.49 48.42
C LEU A 686 3.38 12.06 48.73
N THR A 687 3.65 10.76 48.54
CA THR A 687 5.00 10.20 48.62
C THR A 687 5.34 9.39 47.37
N ALA A 688 6.62 9.12 47.15
CA ALA A 688 7.03 8.21 46.07
C ALA A 688 6.46 6.79 46.28
N ALA A 689 6.20 6.38 47.53
CA ALA A 689 5.51 5.12 47.82
C ALA A 689 4.06 5.13 47.32
N THR A 690 3.36 6.25 47.47
CA THR A 690 2.01 6.44 46.91
C THR A 690 2.01 6.30 45.38
N LEU A 691 2.96 6.95 44.69
CA LEU A 691 3.08 6.82 43.24
C LEU A 691 3.42 5.39 42.81
N LYS A 692 4.26 4.70 43.58
CA LYS A 692 4.54 3.28 43.34
C LYS A 692 3.28 2.43 43.47
N GLN A 693 2.46 2.66 44.51
CA GLN A 693 1.21 1.92 44.71
C GLN A 693 0.20 2.18 43.58
N LEU A 694 0.10 3.42 43.08
CA LEU A 694 -0.70 3.73 41.89
C LEU A 694 -0.23 2.92 40.68
N SER A 695 1.09 2.88 40.44
CA SER A 695 1.68 2.11 39.33
C SER A 695 1.43 0.60 39.49
N ASP A 696 1.71 0.03 40.67
CA ASP A 696 1.60 -1.42 40.93
C ASP A 696 0.16 -1.92 40.78
N THR A 697 -0.82 -1.09 41.15
CA THR A 697 -2.25 -1.41 41.06
C THR A 697 -2.89 -1.03 39.72
N GLY A 698 -2.15 -0.36 38.83
CA GLY A 698 -2.71 0.22 37.60
C GLY A 698 -3.75 1.32 37.85
N SER A 699 -3.78 1.89 39.04
CA SER A 699 -4.71 2.95 39.43
C SER A 699 -4.23 4.32 38.95
N THR A 700 -5.16 5.23 38.70
CA THR A 700 -4.88 6.57 38.19
C THR A 700 -5.25 7.62 39.22
N LEU A 701 -4.46 8.70 39.29
CA LEU A 701 -4.79 9.91 40.02
C LEU A 701 -4.71 11.09 39.06
N LYS A 702 -5.75 11.91 39.00
CA LYS A 702 -5.71 13.18 38.26
C LYS A 702 -6.09 14.35 39.17
N ILE A 703 -5.43 15.48 38.96
CA ILE A 703 -5.72 16.76 39.62
C ILE A 703 -6.26 17.71 38.55
N GLU A 704 -7.43 18.32 38.78
CA GLU A 704 -8.10 19.14 37.78
C GLU A 704 -8.71 20.42 38.34
N ASN A 705 -8.68 21.48 37.53
CA ASN A 705 -9.46 22.72 37.69
C ASN A 705 -9.79 23.31 36.31
N LEU A 706 -10.27 24.56 36.28
CA LEU A 706 -10.58 25.24 35.01
C LEU A 706 -9.34 25.59 34.17
N LEU A 707 -8.13 25.53 34.72
CA LEU A 707 -6.87 25.84 34.03
C LEU A 707 -6.29 24.61 33.32
N ALA A 708 -6.22 23.47 33.99
CA ALA A 708 -5.65 22.24 33.45
C ALA A 708 -6.18 20.97 34.14
N ILE A 709 -6.02 19.84 33.46
CA ILE A 709 -6.14 18.50 34.05
C ILE A 709 -4.77 17.86 33.97
N TYR A 710 -4.23 17.45 35.11
CA TYR A 710 -2.93 16.78 35.20
C TYR A 710 -3.09 15.35 35.76
N PRO A 711 -3.19 14.34 34.88
CA PRO A 711 -3.02 12.94 35.26
C PRO A 711 -1.59 12.70 35.73
N ILE A 712 -1.44 12.11 36.91
CA ILE A 712 -0.12 11.81 37.48
C ILE A 712 0.47 10.59 36.75
N PRO A 713 1.67 10.70 36.14
CA PRO A 713 2.22 9.66 35.27
C PRO A 713 2.89 8.53 36.06
N SER A 714 2.20 7.95 37.05
CA SER A 714 2.74 6.95 37.97
C SER A 714 3.36 5.76 37.24
N THR A 715 2.72 5.27 36.18
CA THR A 715 3.18 4.12 35.38
C THR A 715 4.39 4.42 34.49
N GLN A 716 4.60 5.68 34.12
CA GLN A 716 5.70 6.09 33.23
C GLN A 716 6.93 6.57 34.01
N LEU A 717 6.80 6.82 35.33
CA LEU A 717 7.90 7.30 36.16
C LEU A 717 8.92 6.21 36.48
N ASP A 718 10.20 6.56 36.45
CA ASP A 718 11.28 5.70 36.93
C ASP A 718 11.68 6.02 38.37
N LEU A 719 10.84 5.57 39.32
CA LEU A 719 11.09 5.82 40.74
C LEU A 719 12.44 5.26 41.23
N GLY A 720 12.95 4.19 40.59
CA GLY A 720 14.27 3.63 40.91
C GLY A 720 15.43 4.56 40.55
N SER A 721 15.30 5.33 39.47
CA SER A 721 16.32 6.34 39.10
C SER A 721 16.28 7.55 40.04
N ILE A 722 15.11 7.89 40.58
CA ILE A 722 14.95 8.95 41.59
C ILE A 722 15.59 8.54 42.92
N THR A 723 15.28 7.35 43.45
CA THR A 723 15.84 6.90 44.74
C THR A 723 17.37 6.73 44.70
N LYS A 724 17.93 6.35 43.54
CA LYS A 724 19.38 6.26 43.34
C LYS A 724 20.11 7.59 43.50
N GLN A 725 19.45 8.73 43.23
CA GLN A 725 20.05 10.06 43.47
C GLN A 725 20.36 10.29 44.95
N TRP A 726 19.69 9.56 45.85
CA TRP A 726 19.84 9.66 47.30
C TRP A 726 20.22 8.31 47.93
N ASN A 727 21.06 7.53 47.26
CA ASN A 727 21.59 6.25 47.75
C ASN A 727 20.51 5.24 48.21
N GLY A 728 19.39 5.18 47.49
CA GLY A 728 18.31 4.23 47.78
C GLY A 728 17.36 4.67 48.89
N ALA A 729 17.12 5.99 49.01
CA ALA A 729 16.19 6.55 50.00
C ALA A 729 14.83 5.83 50.03
N PRO A 730 14.23 5.58 51.22
CA PRO A 730 12.94 4.92 51.34
C PRO A 730 11.84 5.71 50.62
N LEU A 731 11.06 5.04 49.77
CA LEU A 731 10.01 5.68 48.97
C LEU A 731 8.95 6.42 49.80
N GLY A 732 8.70 5.96 51.03
CA GLY A 732 7.75 6.61 51.95
C GLY A 732 8.25 7.92 52.55
N GLU A 733 9.57 8.19 52.50
CA GLU A 733 10.19 9.41 53.02
C GLU A 733 10.42 10.47 51.93
N ILE A 734 10.24 10.09 50.66
CA ILE A 734 10.37 11.01 49.53
C ILE A 734 9.01 11.67 49.31
N ALA A 735 8.89 12.94 49.67
CA ALA A 735 7.70 13.75 49.44
C ALA A 735 7.54 14.04 47.94
N VAL A 736 6.28 14.08 47.49
CA VAL A 736 5.92 14.44 46.12
C VAL A 736 4.99 15.64 46.16
N ASP A 737 5.44 16.73 45.54
CA ASP A 737 4.67 17.96 45.40
C ASP A 737 4.31 18.19 43.93
N ILE A 738 3.09 18.66 43.68
CA ILE A 738 2.58 18.99 42.34
C ILE A 738 2.13 20.44 42.32
N ASP A 739 2.57 21.22 41.34
CA ASP A 739 2.02 22.54 41.07
C ASP A 739 1.30 22.57 39.72
N ILE A 740 0.12 23.19 39.68
CA ILE A 740 -0.59 23.59 38.47
C ILE A 740 -0.80 25.09 38.58
N LYS A 741 -0.02 25.89 37.86
CA LYS A 741 -0.06 27.35 38.01
C LYS A 741 0.17 28.06 36.70
N ARG A 742 -0.29 29.31 36.62
CA ARG A 742 0.14 30.19 35.51
C ARG A 742 1.64 30.45 35.61
N SER A 743 2.32 30.47 34.47
CA SER A 743 3.74 30.82 34.43
C SER A 743 4.00 32.25 34.90
N SER A 744 5.26 32.57 35.20
CA SER A 744 5.67 33.91 35.62
C SER A 744 5.40 34.97 34.55
N ASP A 745 5.21 36.22 34.96
CA ASP A 745 4.97 37.32 34.02
C ASP A 745 6.16 37.56 33.09
N ALA A 746 7.38 37.29 33.56
CA ALA A 746 8.58 37.31 32.73
C ALA A 746 8.52 36.28 31.59
N LEU A 747 8.07 35.05 31.86
CA LEU A 747 7.95 34.02 30.84
C LEU A 747 6.81 34.34 29.86
N LYS A 748 5.67 34.85 30.36
CA LYS A 748 4.56 35.32 29.50
C LYS A 748 5.03 36.42 28.53
N ALA A 749 5.80 37.37 29.03
CA ALA A 749 6.36 38.45 28.22
C ALA A 749 7.35 37.91 27.16
N ALA A 750 8.30 37.05 27.57
CA ALA A 750 9.25 36.45 26.66
C ALA A 750 8.57 35.63 25.54
N ALA A 751 7.54 34.84 25.88
CA ALA A 751 6.76 34.08 24.90
C ALA A 751 6.05 35.00 23.90
N LYS A 752 5.45 36.10 24.39
CA LYS A 752 4.78 37.09 23.53
C LYS A 752 5.74 37.82 22.59
N ASP A 753 6.98 38.04 23.01
CA ASP A 753 8.02 38.61 22.15
C ASP A 753 8.40 37.65 21.01
N GLN A 754 8.42 36.33 21.26
CA GLN A 754 8.73 35.32 20.25
C GLN A 754 7.59 35.12 19.24
N VAL A 755 6.33 35.23 19.67
CA VAL A 755 5.14 35.26 18.78
C VAL A 755 5.30 36.33 17.70
N THR A 756 5.71 37.54 18.08
CA THR A 756 5.90 38.67 17.16
C THR A 756 7.03 38.40 16.15
N LYS A 757 8.08 37.69 16.55
CA LYS A 757 9.21 37.35 15.68
C LYS A 757 8.92 36.15 14.77
N GLY A 758 8.16 35.18 15.26
CA GLY A 758 7.92 33.90 14.59
C GLY A 758 6.68 33.86 13.71
N GLY A 759 5.79 34.86 13.78
CA GLY A 759 4.62 34.95 12.91
C GLY A 759 3.51 33.93 13.22
N TYR A 760 3.34 33.57 14.49
CA TYR A 760 2.28 32.69 14.99
C TYR A 760 1.57 33.30 16.20
N ASP A 761 0.37 32.83 16.53
CA ASP A 761 -0.39 33.29 17.70
C ASP A 761 -0.21 32.36 18.90
N LEU A 762 -0.11 32.95 20.10
CA LEU A 762 -0.18 32.24 21.37
C LEU A 762 -1.63 32.27 21.89
N LEU A 763 -2.31 31.13 21.85
CA LEU A 763 -3.73 31.03 22.18
C LEU A 763 -3.98 30.94 23.69
N VAL A 764 -3.02 30.40 24.43
CA VAL A 764 -3.12 30.17 25.88
C VAL A 764 -1.90 30.73 26.57
N ASN A 765 -2.07 31.50 27.65
CA ASN A 765 -0.93 31.90 28.47
C ASN A 765 -0.21 30.65 29.02
N PRO A 766 1.12 30.63 29.10
CA PRO A 766 1.83 29.44 29.55
C PRO A 766 1.39 29.00 30.97
N VAL A 767 1.22 27.69 31.12
CA VAL A 767 0.82 27.01 32.36
C VAL A 767 1.94 26.08 32.80
N ASP A 768 2.47 26.32 34.00
CA ASP A 768 3.47 25.46 34.62
C ASP A 768 2.79 24.24 35.25
N LEU A 769 3.20 23.06 34.82
CA LEU A 769 2.88 21.78 35.45
C LEU A 769 4.17 21.21 36.02
N SER A 770 4.25 21.03 37.34
CA SER A 770 5.42 20.52 38.03
C SER A 770 5.12 19.21 38.77
N LEU A 771 6.14 18.35 38.87
CA LEU A 771 6.13 17.17 39.72
C LEU A 771 7.49 17.05 40.39
N ASN A 772 7.57 17.47 41.65
CA ASN A 772 8.81 17.61 42.39
C ASN A 772 8.95 16.50 43.44
N PHE A 773 10.15 15.94 43.58
CA PHE A 773 10.47 14.93 44.58
C PHE A 773 11.42 15.54 45.60
N THR A 774 11.08 15.49 46.88
CA THR A 774 11.87 16.13 47.94
C THR A 774 12.25 15.13 49.02
N TYR A 775 13.55 15.09 49.36
CA TYR A 775 14.11 14.29 50.44
C TYR A 775 15.19 15.13 51.18
N HIS A 776 15.07 15.25 52.51
CA HIS A 776 15.96 16.09 53.36
C HIS A 776 16.24 17.49 52.78
N ASN A 777 15.20 18.22 52.36
CA ASN A 777 15.25 19.55 51.73
C ASN A 777 15.93 19.62 50.36
N GLN A 778 16.38 18.51 49.79
CA GLN A 778 16.84 18.45 48.41
C GLN A 778 15.67 18.11 47.51
N THR A 779 15.45 18.92 46.48
CA THR A 779 14.39 18.71 45.50
C THR A 779 14.98 18.35 44.16
N VAL A 780 14.53 17.25 43.59
CA VAL A 780 14.92 16.79 42.25
C VAL A 780 13.68 16.67 41.37
N LYS A 781 13.91 16.73 40.07
CA LYS A 781 12.90 16.65 39.04
C LYS A 781 13.14 15.36 38.25
N PRO A 782 12.08 14.59 37.90
CA PRO A 782 12.27 13.42 37.05
C PRO A 782 12.67 13.89 35.64
N ASP A 783 13.80 13.39 35.14
CA ASP A 783 14.32 13.77 33.82
C ASP A 783 13.35 13.38 32.68
N GLN A 784 13.17 12.07 32.46
CA GLN A 784 12.38 11.51 31.37
C GLN A 784 11.45 10.40 31.85
N LEU A 785 10.25 10.38 31.28
CA LEU A 785 9.27 9.32 31.44
C LEU A 785 9.59 8.15 30.49
N LYS A 786 9.23 6.94 30.90
CA LYS A 786 9.36 5.70 30.10
C LYS A 786 8.33 5.58 28.96
N GLY A 787 7.51 6.61 28.77
CA GLY A 787 6.47 6.68 27.74
C GLY A 787 5.74 8.01 27.80
N TYR A 788 4.97 8.32 26.76
CA TYR A 788 4.19 9.56 26.69
C TYR A 788 3.12 9.60 27.78
N ALA A 789 3.02 10.74 28.47
CA ALA A 789 1.95 11.01 29.41
C ALA A 789 1.12 12.22 28.97
N PRO A 790 -0.22 12.14 29.01
CA PRO A 790 -1.07 13.25 28.61
C PRO A 790 -1.15 14.32 29.70
N ARG A 791 -1.19 15.59 29.29
CA ARG A 791 -1.68 16.70 30.10
C ARG A 791 -2.75 17.43 29.32
N TYR A 792 -3.71 18.03 30.00
CA TYR A 792 -4.77 18.77 29.33
C TYR A 792 -4.67 20.24 29.72
N ILE A 793 -4.35 21.09 28.76
CA ILE A 793 -4.39 22.53 28.94
C ILE A 793 -5.73 23.04 28.44
N ALA A 794 -6.46 23.77 29.30
CA ALA A 794 -7.77 24.28 28.96
C ALA A 794 -7.65 25.33 27.85
N LEU A 795 -8.49 25.20 26.83
CA LEU A 795 -8.60 26.20 25.78
C LEU A 795 -9.61 27.29 26.22
N PRO A 796 -9.31 28.58 26.02
CA PRO A 796 -10.25 29.66 26.27
C PRO A 796 -11.61 29.43 25.59
N GLU A 797 -12.69 29.84 26.26
CA GLU A 797 -14.03 29.75 25.70
C GLU A 797 -14.16 30.63 24.44
N GLY A 798 -14.89 30.13 23.44
CA GLY A 798 -15.08 30.82 22.17
C GLY A 798 -13.94 30.67 21.16
N ILE A 799 -12.83 29.99 21.51
CA ILE A 799 -11.83 29.59 20.51
C ILE A 799 -12.44 28.60 19.52
N ASP A 800 -12.21 28.86 18.23
CA ASP A 800 -12.50 27.91 17.16
C ASP A 800 -11.54 26.72 17.30
N PRO A 801 -12.04 25.50 17.62
CA PRO A 801 -11.18 24.34 17.78
C PRO A 801 -10.41 23.97 16.50
N ASN A 802 -10.83 24.47 15.33
CA ASN A 802 -10.12 24.29 14.07
C ASN A 802 -8.97 25.29 13.86
N LYS A 803 -8.84 26.29 14.73
CA LYS A 803 -7.74 27.26 14.76
C LYS A 803 -6.72 26.93 15.84
N ILE A 804 -6.35 25.66 15.93
CA ILE A 804 -5.35 25.15 16.87
C ILE A 804 -4.35 24.34 16.07
N THR A 805 -3.08 24.71 16.15
CA THR A 805 -2.02 23.98 15.44
C THR A 805 -1.45 22.89 16.33
N THR A 806 -1.01 23.24 17.53
CA THR A 806 -0.41 22.29 18.48
C THR A 806 -0.24 22.90 19.86
N GLY A 807 -0.14 22.04 20.87
CA GLY A 807 0.49 22.37 22.14
C GLY A 807 2.01 22.48 21.98
N VAL A 808 2.62 23.28 22.84
CA VAL A 808 4.05 23.55 22.86
C VAL A 808 4.58 23.56 24.29
N ILE A 809 5.87 23.29 24.45
CA ILE A 809 6.61 23.74 25.63
C ILE A 809 7.16 25.14 25.36
N VAL A 810 7.12 25.99 26.37
CA VAL A 810 7.69 27.34 26.35
C VAL A 810 8.99 27.33 27.15
N ASN A 811 10.10 27.60 26.48
CA ASN A 811 11.43 27.63 27.08
C ASN A 811 11.65 28.94 27.87
N PRO A 812 12.65 29.01 28.77
CA PRO A 812 12.91 30.20 29.58
C PRO A 812 13.13 31.50 28.78
N ASP A 813 13.62 31.41 27.54
CA ASP A 813 13.82 32.54 26.61
C ASP A 813 12.57 32.90 25.78
N GLY A 814 11.45 32.23 26.06
CA GLY A 814 10.17 32.39 25.36
C GLY A 814 10.05 31.58 24.07
N THR A 815 11.13 30.95 23.58
CA THR A 815 11.05 30.10 22.38
C THR A 815 10.17 28.90 22.66
N VAL A 816 9.57 28.33 21.62
CA VAL A 816 8.62 27.23 21.77
C VAL A 816 9.10 26.00 21.01
N PHE A 817 8.87 24.82 21.57
CA PHE A 817 9.01 23.56 20.85
C PHE A 817 7.68 22.84 20.77
N HIS A 818 7.39 22.28 19.60
CA HIS A 818 6.26 21.39 19.39
C HIS A 818 6.23 20.28 20.44
N VAL A 819 5.03 19.93 20.89
CA VAL A 819 4.76 18.70 21.62
C VAL A 819 3.53 18.05 21.00
N PRO A 820 3.54 16.74 20.71
CA PRO A 820 2.40 16.09 20.06
C PRO A 820 1.09 16.34 20.83
N THR A 821 0.07 16.79 20.11
CA THR A 821 -1.15 17.32 20.71
C THR A 821 -2.37 16.90 19.92
N VAL A 822 -3.42 16.48 20.64
CA VAL A 822 -4.77 16.22 20.14
C VAL A 822 -5.74 17.20 20.80
N VAL A 823 -6.63 17.81 20.02
CA VAL A 823 -7.71 18.63 20.58
C VAL A 823 -8.85 17.72 21.01
N THR A 824 -9.25 17.80 22.28
CA THR A 824 -10.32 16.95 22.84
C THR A 824 -11.33 17.77 23.63
N LYS A 825 -12.53 17.23 23.81
CA LYS A 825 -13.61 17.87 24.55
C LYS A 825 -13.94 17.05 25.79
N ILE A 826 -13.78 17.65 26.98
CA ILE A 826 -14.05 17.04 28.28
C ILE A 826 -15.08 17.91 29.00
N ASN A 827 -16.20 17.33 29.44
CA ASN A 827 -17.27 18.04 30.13
C ASN A 827 -17.74 19.33 29.40
N ASN A 828 -17.89 19.22 28.07
CA ASN A 828 -18.26 20.30 27.16
C ASN A 828 -17.24 21.45 26.99
N ARG A 829 -16.03 21.34 27.55
CA ARG A 829 -14.92 22.29 27.37
C ARG A 829 -13.81 21.66 26.52
N TYR A 830 -13.22 22.46 25.62
CA TYR A 830 -12.09 22.00 24.81
C TYR A 830 -10.78 22.09 25.58
N PHE A 831 -9.94 21.08 25.39
CA PHE A 831 -8.59 20.99 25.93
C PHE A 831 -7.61 20.60 24.83
N ALA A 832 -6.40 21.13 24.90
CA ALA A 832 -5.26 20.56 24.21
C ALA A 832 -4.71 19.40 25.06
N MET A 833 -4.89 18.17 24.58
CA MET A 833 -4.26 16.97 25.16
C MET A 833 -2.83 16.87 24.64
N ILE A 834 -1.87 17.34 25.44
CA ILE A 834 -0.45 17.38 25.13
C ILE A 834 0.21 16.09 25.64
N ASN A 835 0.73 15.29 24.71
CA ASN A 835 1.44 14.05 25.00
C ASN A 835 2.94 14.34 25.08
N ASP A 836 3.52 14.23 26.27
CA ASP A 836 4.93 14.59 26.50
C ASP A 836 5.67 13.51 27.31
N LEU A 837 6.93 13.28 26.93
CA LEU A 837 7.87 12.36 27.57
C LEU A 837 8.59 12.99 28.76
N ARG A 838 8.52 14.31 28.94
CA ARG A 838 8.97 14.97 30.18
C ARG A 838 7.98 14.67 31.29
N SER A 839 8.36 14.87 32.55
CA SER A 839 7.43 14.83 33.69
C SER A 839 6.75 16.19 33.94
N GLN A 840 7.38 17.28 33.49
CA GLN A 840 7.00 18.66 33.81
C GLN A 840 7.42 19.65 32.72
N GLY A 841 6.86 20.86 32.76
CA GLY A 841 7.18 21.94 31.82
C GLY A 841 6.20 23.12 31.91
N SER A 842 6.49 24.17 31.16
CA SER A 842 5.59 25.30 30.93
C SER A 842 4.90 25.11 29.59
N TYR A 843 3.60 24.83 29.60
CA TYR A 843 2.83 24.41 28.43
C TYR A 843 1.94 25.53 27.90
N SER A 844 1.82 25.61 26.59
CA SER A 844 0.89 26.52 25.92
C SER A 844 0.34 25.88 24.65
N VAL A 845 -0.51 26.60 23.92
CA VAL A 845 -1.11 26.20 22.65
C VAL A 845 -0.94 27.35 21.66
N ILE A 846 -0.52 27.02 20.44
CA ILE A 846 -0.30 28.00 19.37
C ILE A 846 -1.22 27.78 18.18
N TRP A 847 -1.43 28.85 17.43
CA TRP A 847 -1.98 28.84 16.08
C TRP A 847 -0.93 29.38 15.10
N ASN A 848 -0.46 28.50 14.21
CA ASN A 848 0.61 28.76 13.26
C ASN A 848 0.29 28.14 11.89
N PRO A 849 -0.74 28.62 11.18
CA PRO A 849 -1.07 28.06 9.87
C PRO A 849 0.07 28.33 8.89
N GLN A 850 0.54 27.29 8.20
CA GLN A 850 1.59 27.39 7.19
C GLN A 850 1.03 27.02 5.83
N ASN A 851 1.40 27.81 4.82
CA ASN A 851 1.12 27.54 3.42
C ASN A 851 2.35 27.95 2.60
N PHE A 852 2.62 27.20 1.54
CA PHE A 852 3.75 27.46 0.64
C PHE A 852 3.27 27.45 -0.80
N ASP A 853 3.78 28.38 -1.60
CA ASP A 853 3.30 28.59 -2.97
C ASP A 853 3.60 27.40 -3.88
N ASP A 854 4.78 26.79 -3.72
CA ASP A 854 5.26 25.63 -4.48
C ASP A 854 4.66 24.29 -4.03
N VAL A 855 3.78 24.30 -3.02
CA VAL A 855 3.16 23.11 -2.44
C VAL A 855 1.66 23.01 -2.79
N LYS A 856 1.03 24.08 -3.29
CA LYS A 856 -0.43 24.16 -3.56
C LYS A 856 -1.02 23.07 -4.45
N SER A 857 -0.23 22.50 -5.36
CA SER A 857 -0.63 21.39 -6.24
C SER A 857 0.17 20.10 -5.99
N HIS A 858 0.93 20.07 -4.90
CA HIS A 858 1.82 18.95 -4.57
C HIS A 858 1.05 17.87 -3.79
N TRP A 859 1.30 16.58 -4.08
CA TRP A 859 0.60 15.46 -3.43
C TRP A 859 0.71 15.49 -1.88
N ALA A 860 1.82 16.01 -1.37
CA ALA A 860 2.11 16.11 0.05
C ALA A 860 1.62 17.42 0.69
N GLN A 861 0.76 18.21 0.03
CA GLN A 861 0.36 19.54 0.50
C GLN A 861 -0.14 19.54 1.94
N ALA A 862 -1.11 18.67 2.25
CA ALA A 862 -1.67 18.58 3.59
C ALA A 862 -0.61 18.23 4.64
N SER A 863 0.21 17.21 4.35
CA SER A 863 1.27 16.76 5.25
C SER A 863 2.34 17.83 5.48
N ILE A 864 2.78 18.51 4.43
CA ILE A 864 3.77 19.58 4.51
C ILE A 864 3.22 20.73 5.34
N ASN A 865 2.02 21.22 5.02
CA ASN A 865 1.42 22.34 5.74
C ASN A 865 1.22 22.01 7.22
N ASN A 866 0.75 20.80 7.54
CA ASN A 866 0.54 20.34 8.91
C ASN A 866 1.86 20.25 9.69
N ILE A 867 2.85 19.52 9.18
CA ILE A 867 4.13 19.34 9.87
C ILE A 867 4.92 20.65 9.94
N ALA A 868 4.90 21.47 8.89
CA ALA A 868 5.57 22.77 8.94
C ALA A 868 4.92 23.71 9.96
N ALA A 869 3.58 23.72 10.04
CA ALA A 869 2.83 24.47 11.05
C ALA A 869 3.20 24.03 12.47
N ARG A 870 3.19 22.72 12.74
CA ARG A 870 3.49 22.18 14.07
C ARG A 870 4.93 22.42 14.50
N LEU A 871 5.88 22.14 13.61
CA LEU A 871 7.31 22.14 13.94
C LEU A 871 7.99 23.49 13.69
N GLN A 872 7.25 24.50 13.22
CA GLN A 872 7.81 25.76 12.74
C GLN A 872 8.92 25.51 11.71
N LEU A 873 8.71 24.51 10.83
CA LEU A 873 9.71 24.08 9.86
C LEU A 873 9.89 25.18 8.81
N ALA A 874 11.06 25.81 8.81
CA ALA A 874 11.37 26.90 7.88
C ALA A 874 11.34 26.42 6.42
N GLY A 875 10.72 27.23 5.56
CA GLY A 875 10.84 27.11 4.11
C GLY A 875 12.23 27.54 3.60
N THR A 876 12.42 27.51 2.29
CA THR A 876 13.67 27.95 1.62
C THR A 876 13.71 29.45 1.31
N GLY A 877 12.70 30.21 1.75
CA GLY A 877 12.54 31.64 1.48
C GLY A 877 11.48 31.92 0.42
N ASN A 878 11.09 33.18 0.25
CA ASN A 878 10.07 33.63 -0.72
C ASN A 878 8.76 32.82 -0.68
N ASN A 879 8.33 32.40 0.51
CA ASN A 879 7.14 31.56 0.72
C ASN A 879 7.18 30.18 0.02
N THR A 880 8.39 29.62 -0.17
CA THR A 880 8.60 28.29 -0.77
C THR A 880 9.10 27.26 0.23
N PHE A 881 8.67 26.00 0.08
CA PHE A 881 9.10 24.88 0.92
C PHE A 881 10.17 24.00 0.28
N SER A 882 10.23 23.95 -1.05
CA SER A 882 11.02 23.03 -1.87
C SER A 882 10.69 21.53 -1.60
N PRO A 883 9.44 21.08 -1.83
CA PRO A 883 8.98 19.75 -1.43
C PRO A 883 9.79 18.58 -2.02
N ASN A 884 10.28 18.73 -3.26
CA ASN A 884 11.02 17.68 -3.97
C ASN A 884 12.55 17.74 -3.76
N ARG A 885 13.04 18.69 -2.97
CA ARG A 885 14.47 18.76 -2.64
C ARG A 885 14.85 17.59 -1.74
N SER A 886 15.94 16.90 -2.08
CA SER A 886 16.54 15.91 -1.18
C SER A 886 17.04 16.56 0.11
N ILE A 887 16.96 15.84 1.22
CA ILE A 887 17.40 16.35 2.53
C ILE A 887 18.62 15.63 3.07
N ASP A 888 19.27 16.31 4.01
CA ASP A 888 20.44 15.84 4.71
C ASP A 888 20.03 14.98 5.92
N ARG A 889 20.93 14.10 6.39
CA ARG A 889 20.70 13.33 7.63
C ARG A 889 20.43 14.23 8.83
N SER A 890 21.12 15.37 8.93
CA SER A 890 20.91 16.36 10.00
C SER A 890 19.50 16.97 9.98
N GLU A 891 19.02 17.35 8.80
CA GLU A 891 17.67 17.88 8.61
C GLU A 891 16.61 16.83 8.91
N PHE A 892 16.79 15.60 8.42
CA PHE A 892 15.90 14.48 8.73
C PHE A 892 15.82 14.23 10.24
N ALA A 893 16.97 14.13 10.92
CA ALA A 893 17.05 13.93 12.37
C ALA A 893 16.32 15.03 13.15
N THR A 894 16.49 16.28 12.73
CA THR A 894 15.85 17.44 13.37
C THR A 894 14.33 17.39 13.24
N ILE A 895 13.81 17.07 12.05
CA ILE A 895 12.37 16.95 11.82
C ILE A 895 11.77 15.82 12.66
N VAL A 896 12.46 14.66 12.74
CA VAL A 896 11.98 13.52 13.54
C VAL A 896 11.99 13.82 15.05
N ALA A 897 13.09 14.36 15.58
CA ALA A 897 13.20 14.71 16.99
C ALA A 897 12.18 15.78 17.39
N SER A 898 11.96 16.77 16.52
CA SER A 898 10.95 17.81 16.72
C SER A 898 9.53 17.26 16.61
N GLY A 899 9.28 16.37 15.63
CA GLY A 899 7.99 15.70 15.42
C GLY A 899 7.51 14.94 16.65
N LEU A 900 8.42 14.22 17.29
CA LEU A 900 8.15 13.49 18.54
C LEU A 900 8.11 14.38 19.79
N GLY A 901 8.32 15.70 19.67
CA GLY A 901 8.34 16.62 20.80
C GLY A 901 9.50 16.42 21.77
N LEU A 902 10.64 15.89 21.29
CA LEU A 902 11.80 15.57 22.14
C LEU A 902 12.72 16.77 22.39
N MET A 903 12.55 17.84 21.61
CA MET A 903 13.43 19.01 21.62
C MET A 903 13.42 19.73 22.97
N ARG A 904 14.61 20.16 23.41
CA ARG A 904 14.86 20.90 24.65
C ARG A 904 16.15 21.71 24.55
N GLN A 905 16.28 22.77 25.35
CA GLN A 905 17.47 23.61 25.40
C GLN A 905 18.55 23.06 26.35
N GLY A 906 19.78 23.54 26.18
CA GLY A 906 20.88 23.27 27.11
C GLY A 906 21.42 21.85 27.07
N VAL A 907 21.32 21.19 25.91
CA VAL A 907 21.81 19.83 25.72
C VAL A 907 23.35 19.83 25.73
N SER A 908 23.95 18.92 26.50
CA SER A 908 25.41 18.82 26.65
C SER A 908 25.97 17.51 26.08
N GLY A 909 27.24 17.55 25.67
CA GLY A 909 27.99 16.41 25.13
C GLY A 909 27.79 16.17 23.63
N THR A 910 28.80 15.57 22.99
CA THR A 910 28.83 15.28 21.54
C THR A 910 28.83 13.77 21.33
N PRO A 911 27.75 13.18 20.78
CA PRO A 911 27.65 11.73 20.66
C PRO A 911 28.46 11.17 19.47
N TYR A 912 28.88 12.03 18.55
CA TYR A 912 29.59 11.69 17.33
C TYR A 912 30.74 12.67 17.09
N ASN A 913 31.82 12.17 16.49
CA ASN A 913 33.07 12.92 16.32
C ASN A 913 32.96 14.06 15.29
N ASP A 914 32.00 13.99 14.38
CA ASP A 914 31.75 14.92 13.28
C ASP A 914 30.60 15.91 13.56
N VAL A 915 30.08 15.93 14.79
CA VAL A 915 29.01 16.85 15.21
C VAL A 915 29.56 17.84 16.23
N ALA A 916 29.94 19.02 15.75
CA ALA A 916 30.43 20.09 16.61
C ALA A 916 29.29 20.68 17.47
N PRO A 917 29.54 21.10 18.73
CA PRO A 917 28.53 21.75 19.59
C PRO A 917 27.89 23.01 19.00
N SER A 918 28.57 23.70 18.08
CA SER A 918 28.06 24.88 17.38
C SER A 918 27.17 24.55 16.17
N SER A 919 27.03 23.28 15.80
CA SER A 919 26.20 22.87 14.67
C SER A 919 24.73 23.11 15.00
N TRP A 920 23.97 23.71 14.09
CA TRP A 920 22.54 24.01 14.31
C TRP A 920 21.70 22.76 14.61
N TYR A 921 22.14 21.58 14.17
CA TYR A 921 21.50 20.29 14.40
C TYR A 921 22.07 19.51 15.60
N HIS A 922 23.03 20.07 16.35
CA HIS A 922 23.70 19.39 17.46
C HIS A 922 22.68 18.83 18.47
N ASP A 923 21.79 19.68 18.97
CA ASP A 923 20.83 19.32 20.01
C ASP A 923 19.88 18.23 19.53
N ALA A 924 19.36 18.36 18.31
CA ALA A 924 18.47 17.36 17.71
C ALA A 924 19.14 15.99 17.56
N VAL A 925 20.39 15.96 17.08
CA VAL A 925 21.14 14.71 16.90
C VAL A 925 21.48 14.08 18.25
N LYS A 926 21.89 14.89 19.23
CA LYS A 926 22.18 14.43 20.59
C LYS A 926 20.95 13.84 21.26
N ILE A 927 19.81 14.53 21.19
CA ILE A 927 18.53 14.04 21.71
C ILE A 927 18.12 12.75 20.99
N ALA A 928 18.16 12.73 19.65
CA ALA A 928 17.78 11.54 18.89
C ALA A 928 18.71 10.34 19.15
N ASN A 929 19.98 10.56 19.49
CA ASN A 929 20.88 9.51 19.97
C ASN A 929 20.48 8.98 21.36
N GLU A 930 20.12 9.85 22.30
CA GLU A 930 19.67 9.45 23.64
C GLU A 930 18.42 8.55 23.61
N PHE A 931 17.49 8.85 22.69
CA PHE A 931 16.29 8.03 22.46
C PHE A 931 16.55 6.83 21.54
N GLY A 932 17.79 6.57 21.14
CA GLY A 932 18.16 5.43 20.29
C GLY A 932 17.66 5.52 18.84
N ILE A 933 17.11 6.66 18.43
CA ILE A 933 16.65 6.93 17.05
C ILE A 933 17.86 6.94 16.10
N ILE A 934 18.99 7.47 16.55
CA ILE A 934 20.26 7.50 15.80
C ILE A 934 21.30 6.63 16.50
N LYS A 935 21.97 5.77 15.73
CA LYS A 935 23.04 4.87 16.22
C LYS A 935 24.44 5.27 15.73
N GLY A 936 24.53 6.18 14.75
CA GLY A 936 25.80 6.51 14.07
C GLY A 936 26.23 5.42 13.09
N PHE A 937 27.43 5.59 12.55
CA PHE A 937 28.11 4.62 11.70
C PHE A 937 29.29 3.97 12.45
N GLU A 938 29.86 2.91 11.88
CA GLU A 938 30.94 2.13 12.50
C GLU A 938 32.23 2.95 12.71
N ASP A 939 32.41 4.03 11.95
CA ASP A 939 33.50 4.99 12.09
C ASP A 939 33.32 5.98 13.25
N GLY A 940 32.21 5.89 14.00
CA GLY A 940 31.86 6.82 15.07
C GLY A 940 31.31 8.16 14.60
N GLY A 941 31.03 8.32 13.31
CA GLY A 941 30.44 9.51 12.70
C GLY A 941 28.91 9.45 12.58
N PHE A 942 28.30 10.61 12.37
CA PHE A 942 26.88 10.80 12.06
C PHE A 942 26.61 11.04 10.57
N HIS A 943 27.56 11.65 9.87
CA HIS A 943 27.50 12.08 8.46
C HIS A 943 26.34 13.05 8.18
N GLY A 944 26.25 14.09 9.01
CA GLY A 944 25.09 14.99 9.05
C GLY A 944 24.81 15.78 7.78
N SER A 945 25.83 16.05 6.95
CA SER A 945 25.71 16.81 5.69
C SER A 945 25.46 15.94 4.46
N GLU A 946 25.43 14.62 4.62
CA GLU A 946 25.15 13.69 3.54
C GLU A 946 23.64 13.56 3.30
N ARG A 947 23.26 13.30 2.03
CA ARG A 947 21.86 13.03 1.69
C ARG A 947 21.43 11.73 2.36
N ILE A 948 20.29 11.76 3.06
CA ILE A 948 19.76 10.54 3.68
C ILE A 948 19.09 9.66 2.62
N THR A 949 19.44 8.37 2.60
CA THR A 949 18.73 7.39 1.76
C THR A 949 17.41 6.99 2.39
N ARG A 950 16.47 6.50 1.57
CA ARG A 950 15.15 6.08 2.03
C ARG A 950 15.20 4.94 3.04
N GLU A 951 16.08 3.95 2.85
CA GLU A 951 16.28 2.87 3.82
C GLU A 951 16.86 3.35 5.16
N GLN A 952 17.70 4.38 5.14
CA GLN A 952 18.22 4.99 6.37
C GLN A 952 17.13 5.73 7.13
N GLY A 953 16.31 6.52 6.41
CA GLY A 953 15.15 7.20 7.01
C GLY A 953 14.11 6.21 7.56
N ILE A 954 13.83 5.12 6.84
CA ILE A 954 12.99 4.00 7.31
C ILE A 954 13.51 3.44 8.63
N ALA A 955 14.81 3.17 8.73
CA ALA A 955 15.40 2.64 9.96
C ALA A 955 15.30 3.62 11.14
N MET A 956 15.38 4.93 10.90
CA MET A 956 15.20 5.95 11.94
C MET A 956 13.73 6.12 12.36
N ILE A 957 12.79 6.08 11.42
CA ILE A 957 11.35 6.17 11.71
C ILE A 957 10.84 4.91 12.41
N ALA A 958 11.35 3.72 12.07
CA ALA A 958 11.02 2.49 12.79
C ALA A 958 11.49 2.53 14.25
N ARG A 959 12.69 3.08 14.52
CA ARG A 959 13.15 3.32 15.88
C ARG A 959 12.32 4.38 16.59
N SER A 960 11.89 5.42 15.87
CA SER A 960 10.97 6.44 16.38
C SER A 960 9.62 5.83 16.77
N LEU A 961 9.08 4.94 15.95
CA LEU A 961 7.88 4.15 16.29
C LEU A 961 8.11 3.33 17.56
N HIS A 962 9.26 2.67 17.70
CA HIS A 962 9.60 1.89 18.89
C HIS A 962 9.68 2.75 20.16
N VAL A 963 10.15 4.00 20.07
CA VAL A 963 10.16 4.97 21.19
C VAL A 963 8.74 5.30 21.65
N VAL A 964 7.80 5.46 20.71
CA VAL A 964 6.40 5.77 21.03
C VAL A 964 5.65 4.53 21.51
N GLN A 965 5.83 3.41 20.80
CA GLN A 965 5.16 2.15 21.01
C GLN A 965 6.11 1.00 20.67
N PRO A 966 6.66 0.30 21.67
CA PRO A 966 7.51 -0.86 21.44
C PRO A 966 6.80 -1.88 20.54
N GLN A 967 7.48 -2.27 19.47
CA GLN A 967 6.98 -3.25 18.50
C GLN A 967 7.56 -4.62 18.84
N GLU A 968 6.73 -5.67 18.69
CA GLU A 968 7.22 -7.04 18.71
C GLU A 968 8.11 -7.30 17.48
N ALA A 969 9.14 -8.14 17.67
CA ALA A 969 10.00 -8.56 16.57
C ALA A 969 9.20 -9.38 15.57
N LEU A 970 9.38 -9.11 14.27
CA LEU A 970 8.69 -9.85 13.21
C LEU A 970 9.48 -11.12 12.86
N SER A 971 8.78 -12.23 12.59
CA SER A 971 9.44 -13.43 12.07
C SER A 971 9.96 -13.21 10.65
N ALA A 972 10.99 -13.97 10.25
CA ALA A 972 11.54 -13.88 8.89
C ALA A 972 10.48 -14.17 7.80
N LEU A 973 9.51 -15.04 8.09
CA LEU A 973 8.40 -15.35 7.18
C LEU A 973 7.47 -14.14 7.01
N GLU A 974 7.08 -13.49 8.12
CA GLU A 974 6.24 -12.29 8.06
C GLU A 974 6.93 -11.15 7.33
N ILE A 975 8.22 -10.92 7.59
CA ILE A 975 9.01 -9.90 6.89
C ILE A 975 8.96 -10.15 5.39
N ASN A 976 9.19 -11.39 4.95
CA ASN A 976 9.15 -11.73 3.53
C ASN A 976 7.75 -11.58 2.93
N GLN A 977 6.70 -11.95 3.65
CA GLN A 977 5.32 -11.80 3.18
C GLN A 977 4.90 -10.34 3.04
N ILE A 978 5.29 -9.47 3.99
CA ILE A 978 4.97 -8.04 3.95
C ILE A 978 5.73 -7.33 2.82
N LEU A 979 6.96 -7.76 2.53
CA LEU A 979 7.80 -7.15 1.49
C LEU A 979 7.57 -7.73 0.09
N ALA A 980 7.01 -8.95 -0.04
CA ALA A 980 6.76 -9.63 -1.32
C ALA A 980 6.02 -8.79 -2.38
N PRO A 981 5.08 -7.88 -2.04
CA PRO A 981 4.43 -7.02 -3.03
C PRO A 981 5.34 -5.99 -3.70
N TYR A 982 6.54 -5.75 -3.17
CA TYR A 982 7.47 -4.73 -3.67
C TYR A 982 8.56 -5.36 -4.54
N SER A 983 8.59 -4.96 -5.80
CA SER A 983 9.48 -5.50 -6.84
C SER A 983 10.98 -5.32 -6.54
N ASP A 984 11.33 -4.37 -5.70
CA ASP A 984 12.68 -4.00 -5.30
C ASP A 984 13.02 -4.43 -3.86
N MET A 985 12.26 -5.38 -3.29
CA MET A 985 12.49 -5.90 -1.93
C MET A 985 13.90 -6.44 -1.71
N ASP A 986 14.55 -6.94 -2.75
CA ASP A 986 15.92 -7.49 -2.69
C ASP A 986 17.00 -6.40 -2.66
N GLN A 987 16.65 -5.14 -2.93
CA GLN A 987 17.56 -4.00 -2.81
C GLN A 987 17.62 -3.42 -1.39
N ILE A 988 16.71 -3.81 -0.51
CA ILE A 988 16.67 -3.35 0.88
C ILE A 988 17.84 -3.97 1.65
N SER A 989 18.69 -3.14 2.23
CA SER A 989 19.78 -3.62 3.09
C SER A 989 19.24 -4.46 4.26
N GLY A 990 19.97 -5.50 4.67
CA GLY A 990 19.56 -6.40 5.75
C GLY A 990 19.15 -5.67 7.04
N TYR A 991 19.88 -4.61 7.42
CA TYR A 991 19.56 -3.80 8.61
C TYR A 991 18.22 -3.04 8.53
N ALA A 992 17.69 -2.82 7.33
CA ALA A 992 16.48 -2.03 7.09
C ALA A 992 15.26 -2.89 6.75
N ARG A 993 15.41 -4.21 6.50
CA ARG A 993 14.30 -5.08 6.08
C ARG A 993 13.19 -5.17 7.11
N GLU A 994 13.53 -5.44 8.37
CA GLU A 994 12.53 -5.50 9.44
C GLU A 994 11.89 -4.13 9.67
N SER A 995 12.68 -3.06 9.67
CA SER A 995 12.17 -1.69 9.79
C SER A 995 11.18 -1.33 8.69
N ALA A 996 11.47 -1.69 7.44
CA ALA A 996 10.55 -1.49 6.32
C ALA A 996 9.24 -2.26 6.53
N ALA A 997 9.32 -3.54 6.89
CA ALA A 997 8.15 -4.38 7.13
C ALA A 997 7.29 -3.85 8.31
N GLN A 998 7.91 -3.43 9.41
CA GLN A 998 7.21 -2.82 10.56
C GLN A 998 6.47 -1.55 10.15
N LEU A 999 7.12 -0.64 9.40
CA LEU A 999 6.49 0.61 8.97
C LEU A 999 5.39 0.40 7.92
N ILE A 1000 5.50 -0.61 7.04
CA ILE A 1000 4.44 -0.99 6.11
C ILE A 1000 3.24 -1.55 6.89
N LYS A 1001 3.48 -2.46 7.84
CA LYS A 1001 2.44 -3.04 8.71
C LYS A 1001 1.72 -1.96 9.53
N ALA A 1002 2.44 -0.92 9.96
CA ALA A 1002 1.88 0.23 10.67
C ALA A 1002 1.23 1.29 9.76
N GLY A 1003 1.27 1.14 8.43
CA GLY A 1003 0.72 2.11 7.48
C GLY A 1003 1.51 3.43 7.37
N ILE A 1004 2.73 3.48 7.92
CA ILE A 1004 3.59 4.66 7.92
C ILE A 1004 4.41 4.76 6.63
N LEU A 1005 4.99 3.64 6.21
CA LEU A 1005 5.74 3.54 4.95
C LEU A 1005 4.80 3.15 3.83
N GLN A 1006 4.82 3.95 2.75
CA GLN A 1006 4.12 3.68 1.51
C GLN A 1006 5.13 3.58 0.36
N GLY A 1007 4.83 2.72 -0.61
CA GLY A 1007 5.60 2.63 -1.86
C GLY A 1007 5.49 3.89 -2.72
N ILE A 1008 6.42 4.06 -3.63
CA ILE A 1008 6.38 5.06 -4.69
C ILE A 1008 5.73 4.38 -5.90
N GLY A 1009 4.52 4.82 -6.29
CA GLY A 1009 3.70 4.09 -7.27
C GLY A 1009 3.13 2.78 -6.69
N LYS A 1010 2.75 1.83 -7.56
CA LYS A 1010 1.99 0.65 -7.12
C LYS A 1010 2.83 -0.46 -6.47
N GLN A 1011 4.16 -0.56 -6.69
CA GLN A 1011 4.97 -1.74 -6.29
C GLN A 1011 6.49 -1.49 -6.07
N GLN A 1012 6.94 -0.27 -5.72
CA GLN A 1012 8.37 0.00 -5.45
C GLN A 1012 8.57 0.75 -4.13
N LEU A 1013 9.67 0.45 -3.41
CA LEU A 1013 10.07 1.16 -2.20
C LEU A 1013 11.19 2.17 -2.44
N ASN A 1014 12.01 1.99 -3.48
CA ASN A 1014 13.22 2.73 -3.82
C ASN A 1014 14.18 2.91 -2.62
N PRO A 1015 14.66 1.84 -1.97
CA PRO A 1015 15.39 1.92 -0.71
C PRO A 1015 16.69 2.74 -0.79
N LYS A 1016 17.35 2.75 -1.95
CA LYS A 1016 18.62 3.46 -2.17
C LYS A 1016 18.46 4.93 -2.58
N ALA A 1017 17.25 5.37 -2.92
CA ALA A 1017 17.02 6.75 -3.35
C ALA A 1017 17.18 7.74 -2.18
N ALA A 1018 17.60 8.97 -2.49
CA ALA A 1018 17.63 10.05 -1.51
C ALA A 1018 16.20 10.48 -1.14
N MET A 1019 15.93 10.72 0.15
CA MET A 1019 14.62 11.18 0.60
C MET A 1019 14.41 12.67 0.32
N THR A 1020 13.18 13.01 -0.08
CA THR A 1020 12.73 14.39 -0.25
C THR A 1020 12.13 14.98 1.04
N ARG A 1021 12.11 16.31 1.15
CA ARG A 1021 11.43 17.03 2.25
C ARG A 1021 9.96 16.60 2.39
N ALA A 1022 9.25 16.47 1.27
CA ALA A 1022 7.85 16.07 1.24
C ALA A 1022 7.62 14.67 1.83
N GLU A 1023 8.47 13.71 1.47
CA GLU A 1023 8.38 12.34 1.98
C GLU A 1023 8.66 12.28 3.48
N THR A 1024 9.64 13.03 3.96
CA THR A 1024 9.93 13.13 5.40
C THR A 1024 8.75 13.70 6.18
N ALA A 1025 8.15 14.81 5.72
CA ALA A 1025 6.97 15.38 6.34
C ALA A 1025 5.80 14.38 6.37
N ALA A 1026 5.51 13.72 5.25
CA ALA A 1026 4.45 12.73 5.16
C ALA A 1026 4.67 11.51 6.07
N MET A 1027 5.91 11.00 6.17
CA MET A 1027 6.22 9.86 7.04
C MET A 1027 6.13 10.23 8.53
N VAL A 1028 6.58 11.43 8.92
CA VAL A 1028 6.46 11.91 10.30
C VAL A 1028 4.99 12.15 10.66
N GLU A 1029 4.19 12.75 9.77
CA GLU A 1029 2.75 12.92 10.02
C GLU A 1029 2.06 11.56 10.23
N ARG A 1030 2.32 10.58 9.36
CA ARG A 1030 1.75 9.22 9.50
C ARG A 1030 2.22 8.53 10.77
N LEU A 1031 3.48 8.69 11.17
CA LEU A 1031 3.98 8.16 12.45
C LEU A 1031 3.17 8.74 13.61
N LEU A 1032 2.99 10.07 13.65
CA LEU A 1032 2.28 10.73 14.74
C LEU A 1032 0.78 10.38 14.75
N LYS A 1033 0.13 10.27 13.58
CA LYS A 1033 -1.28 9.88 13.46
C LYS A 1033 -1.52 8.40 13.79
N SER A 1034 -0.70 7.49 13.27
CA SER A 1034 -0.83 6.05 13.52
C SER A 1034 -0.66 5.70 15.00
N THR A 1035 0.15 6.47 15.72
CA THR A 1035 0.36 6.34 17.17
C THR A 1035 -0.59 7.18 18.02
N LYS A 1036 -1.56 7.88 17.40
CA LYS A 1036 -2.55 8.75 18.05
C LYS A 1036 -1.93 9.88 18.90
N LEU A 1037 -0.72 10.27 18.56
CA LEU A 1037 -0.04 11.41 19.18
C LEU A 1037 -0.56 12.75 18.63
N ILE A 1038 -1.09 12.74 17.40
CA ILE A 1038 -1.86 13.83 16.79
C ILE A 1038 -3.12 13.27 16.11
N ASP A 1039 -4.02 14.17 15.72
CA ASP A 1039 -5.28 13.93 15.00
C ASP A 1039 -5.14 13.92 13.46
#